data_AF-A0A8H5A751-F1
#
_entry.id   AF-A0A8H5A751-F1
#
_cell.length_a   1.000
_cell.length_b   1.000
_cell.length_c   1.000
_cell.angle_alpha   90.00
_cell.angle_beta   90.00
_cell.angle_gamma   90.00
#
_symmetry.space_group_name_H-M   'P 1'
#
loop_
_entity.id
_entity.type
_entity.pdbx_description
1 polymer ?
#
loop_
_entity_poly.entity_id
_entity_poly.type
_entity_poly.pdbx_seq_one_letter_code
_entity_poly.pdbx_strand_id
1 'polypeptide(L)'
;MQVFTTKMESRRTVILPDMFKGFVVETPPMNPNYETVKPISERWLAEKCSFSPRMKKRVEFCDFAVFISIAAPDAPFDKLKTMCDWGNWVFPFDDMFDEGSLKSDPKRSQVVIDSLMADMLDKTYTRTKSAVVQAHDDIFRRVSQVSPAQWHGDDGSLTRDHDRARLLASFLKLILTWTSLIASGARRRFALAMKQYTDGVVHHVKQFSTNSIPSIQEMLDTRRLSSGVTPLYHLIEYAHDIKLPDEVFENPIIQRLELLGADFVLLSNDILSYRKEENDDCPFSMVAACRMTGQSPQEAFDTVGNLLEERYQYWQKAIEQLPSWGPEIDANVARYIQGIQNVVQANITWSFRSGRYFGKQAPEIRRTRMIDVMVNPPFLQARQLRSGWSRMHNNKDHHDLAILDASADSQLRNALRLLPAKPQLDALIEAFFSNVNHHYNFIHPPAFIRQYVNWSCRKQQRCLQDLQLTTLIFMMCACVTQHLDLDSQTTLGIHLAQPPKDVSKAYHDAGARLAEAIPAGSYHLINLQWKVLSICWFKGEAKFTEAWHTIGLAVQEAYELGLHKSRHKATHDIEVQIGRRAWRVLYCWNWQLSSILGRPFIMNDIDSEPELPDLKGSAPTPTLHIKLQYQLISSLAKRWQTPQNINSPSKVRDYKKMVEHHVSSFPAVFALSDPDTSKDAEWPWVVTHRYYVQTMAFVCTRDTAATSGSGRVFSEDVANRNSMGISSLTR
;
A
#
# COMPACT_ATOMS: atom_id res chain seq x y z
N MET A 1 17.68 51.60 -5.98
CA MET A 1 16.44 51.87 -6.75
C MET A 1 16.32 51.00 -8.01
N GLN A 2 17.38 50.72 -8.77
CA GLN A 2 17.33 49.90 -10.00
C GLN A 2 17.02 48.39 -9.82
N VAL A 3 17.20 47.81 -8.62
CA VAL A 3 16.89 46.37 -8.36
C VAL A 3 15.40 46.14 -8.07
N PHE A 4 14.66 47.18 -7.67
CA PHE A 4 13.22 47.08 -7.41
C PHE A 4 12.38 47.26 -8.69
N THR A 5 12.87 48.04 -9.66
CA THR A 5 12.17 48.26 -10.94
C THR A 5 12.24 47.05 -11.87
N THR A 6 13.30 46.23 -11.82
CA THR A 6 13.42 45.00 -12.65
C THR A 6 12.53 43.84 -12.18
N LYS A 7 11.99 43.87 -10.95
CA LYS A 7 11.11 42.80 -10.41
C LYS A 7 9.64 42.92 -10.84
N MET A 8 9.19 44.10 -11.28
CA MET A 8 7.81 44.30 -11.75
C MET A 8 7.62 43.87 -13.22
N GLU A 9 8.67 43.85 -14.04
CA GLU A 9 8.60 43.51 -15.47
C GLU A 9 8.52 41.99 -15.76
N SER A 10 8.53 41.12 -14.73
CA SER A 10 8.57 39.66 -14.88
C SER A 10 7.32 38.92 -14.38
N ARG A 11 6.23 39.64 -14.07
CA ARG A 11 4.95 39.06 -13.66
C ARG A 11 3.85 39.31 -14.69
N ARG A 12 2.92 38.36 -14.82
CA ARG A 12 1.74 38.45 -15.67
C ARG A 12 0.49 38.27 -14.82
N THR A 13 -0.51 39.10 -15.07
CA THR A 13 -1.82 38.94 -14.45
C THR A 13 -2.52 37.72 -15.04
N VAL A 14 -3.02 36.84 -14.17
CA VAL A 14 -3.90 35.72 -14.51
C VAL A 14 -5.22 35.88 -13.79
N ILE A 15 -6.26 35.27 -14.36
CA ILE A 15 -7.60 35.22 -13.81
C ILE A 15 -7.78 33.86 -13.13
N LEU A 16 -8.16 33.87 -11.86
CA LEU A 16 -8.51 32.69 -11.08
C LEU A 16 -9.84 32.11 -11.60
N PRO A 17 -9.99 30.77 -11.65
CA PRO A 17 -11.27 30.15 -11.93
C PRO A 17 -12.31 30.54 -10.86
N ASP A 18 -13.58 30.52 -11.24
CA ASP A 18 -14.65 30.72 -10.26
C ASP A 18 -14.77 29.49 -9.35
N MET A 19 -14.57 29.70 -8.06
CA MET A 19 -14.60 28.68 -7.01
C MET A 19 -15.85 28.76 -6.12
N PHE A 20 -16.65 29.83 -6.20
CA PHE A 20 -17.89 30.00 -5.41
C PHE A 20 -19.10 29.53 -6.22
N LYS A 21 -19.13 28.24 -6.54
CA LYS A 21 -20.17 27.61 -7.37
C LYS A 21 -20.60 26.26 -6.81
N GLY A 22 -21.69 25.71 -7.34
CA GLY A 22 -22.24 24.44 -6.88
C GLY A 22 -22.77 24.57 -5.45
N PHE A 23 -22.24 23.76 -4.53
CA PHE A 23 -22.60 23.82 -3.10
C PHE A 23 -21.75 24.82 -2.30
N VAL A 24 -20.77 25.49 -2.92
CA VAL A 24 -19.93 26.51 -2.26
C VAL A 24 -20.62 27.86 -2.33
N VAL A 25 -20.92 28.44 -1.16
CA VAL A 25 -21.60 29.73 -0.98
C VAL A 25 -20.62 30.82 -0.56
N GLU A 26 -21.00 32.09 -0.76
CA GLU A 26 -20.13 33.21 -0.42
C GLU A 26 -19.93 33.42 1.10
N THR A 27 -20.98 33.13 1.88
CA THR A 27 -21.01 33.36 3.32
C THR A 27 -21.52 32.11 4.03
N PRO A 28 -20.63 31.17 4.38
CA PRO A 28 -21.04 29.94 5.03
C PRO A 28 -21.37 30.16 6.51
N PRO A 29 -22.20 29.29 7.12
CA PRO A 29 -22.38 29.28 8.56
C PRO A 29 -21.04 29.01 9.27
N MET A 30 -20.87 29.62 10.43
CA MET A 30 -19.66 29.49 11.25
C MET A 30 -20.07 29.20 12.69
N ASN A 31 -19.32 28.32 13.35
CA ASN A 31 -19.61 27.92 14.72
C ASN A 31 -19.57 29.13 15.66
N PRO A 32 -20.60 29.34 16.50
CA PRO A 32 -20.70 30.49 17.39
C PRO A 32 -19.58 30.52 18.46
N ASN A 33 -18.95 29.39 18.74
CA ASN A 33 -17.88 29.29 19.73
C ASN A 33 -16.49 29.71 19.20
N TYR A 34 -16.37 30.07 17.92
CA TYR A 34 -15.11 30.44 17.26
C TYR A 34 -14.26 31.43 18.09
N GLU A 35 -14.85 32.57 18.47
CA GLU A 35 -14.14 33.65 19.19
C GLU A 35 -13.59 33.20 20.55
N THR A 36 -14.22 32.20 21.16
CA THR A 36 -13.78 31.65 22.45
C THR A 36 -12.74 30.55 22.27
N VAL A 37 -12.95 29.63 21.31
CA VAL A 37 -12.08 28.47 21.09
C VAL A 37 -10.73 28.85 20.49
N LYS A 38 -10.69 29.82 19.57
CA LYS A 38 -9.47 30.24 18.88
C LYS A 38 -8.31 30.57 19.84
N PRO A 39 -8.44 31.54 20.76
CA PRO A 39 -7.33 31.91 21.65
C PRO A 39 -6.94 30.79 22.62
N ILE A 40 -7.88 29.89 22.97
CA ILE A 40 -7.61 28.76 23.85
C ILE A 40 -6.73 27.73 23.11
N SER A 41 -7.11 27.39 21.88
CA SER A 41 -6.39 26.41 21.06
C SER A 41 -5.00 26.90 20.68
N GLU A 42 -4.88 28.15 20.22
CA GLU A 42 -3.61 28.77 19.83
C GLU A 42 -2.63 28.83 21.00
N ARG A 43 -3.10 29.23 22.19
CA ARG A 43 -2.29 29.29 23.41
C ARG A 43 -1.81 27.91 23.83
N TRP A 44 -2.71 26.93 23.86
CA TRP A 44 -2.38 25.56 24.25
C TRP A 44 -1.27 24.98 23.39
N LEU A 45 -1.39 25.08 22.05
CA LEU A 45 -0.38 24.55 21.14
C LEU A 45 0.95 25.30 21.27
N ALA A 46 0.90 26.63 21.40
CA ALA A 46 2.08 27.46 21.55
C ALA A 46 2.88 27.15 22.82
N GLU A 47 2.20 26.88 23.94
CA GLU A 47 2.81 26.48 25.20
C GLU A 47 3.34 25.04 25.12
N LYS A 48 2.53 24.09 24.61
CA LYS A 48 2.90 22.68 24.49
C LYS A 48 4.15 22.48 23.64
N CYS A 49 4.27 23.23 22.54
CA CYS A 49 5.37 23.12 21.60
C CYS A 49 6.49 24.16 21.81
N SER A 50 6.40 24.99 22.86
CA SER A 50 7.37 26.06 23.15
C SER A 50 7.66 26.96 21.93
N PHE A 51 6.60 27.38 21.23
CA PHE A 51 6.74 28.12 19.98
C PHE A 51 7.46 29.45 20.15
N SER A 52 8.36 29.76 19.20
CA SER A 52 8.97 31.08 19.10
C SER A 52 7.91 32.15 18.80
N PRO A 53 8.15 33.43 19.14
CA PRO A 53 7.22 34.52 18.81
C PRO A 53 6.85 34.56 17.31
N ARG A 54 7.79 34.17 16.43
CA ARG A 54 7.54 34.07 14.98
C ARG A 54 6.55 32.96 14.64
N MET A 55 6.68 31.78 15.25
CA MET A 55 5.76 30.66 15.00
C MET A 55 4.37 30.94 15.60
N LYS A 56 4.30 31.53 16.80
CA LYS A 56 3.02 31.97 17.40
C LYS A 56 2.26 32.90 16.47
N LYS A 57 2.94 33.94 15.98
CA LYS A 57 2.37 34.89 15.01
C LYS A 57 1.98 34.22 13.69
N ARG A 58 2.71 33.20 13.23
CA ARG A 58 2.37 32.42 12.04
C ARG A 58 1.06 31.64 12.23
N VAL A 59 0.90 30.95 13.36
CA VAL A 59 -0.33 30.21 13.70
C VAL A 59 -1.52 31.16 13.82
N GLU A 60 -1.37 32.25 14.59
CA GLU A 60 -2.41 33.29 14.74
C GLU A 60 -2.82 33.92 13.42
N PHE A 61 -1.86 34.13 12.52
CA PHE A 61 -2.08 34.72 11.20
C PHE A 61 -2.70 33.75 10.18
N CYS A 62 -2.46 32.45 10.35
CA CYS A 62 -3.13 31.41 9.58
C CYS A 62 -4.59 31.27 10.01
N ASP A 63 -4.90 31.38 11.31
CA ASP A 63 -6.26 31.32 11.85
C ASP A 63 -7.08 30.12 11.33
N PHE A 64 -6.55 28.91 11.56
CA PHE A 64 -7.23 27.70 11.11
C PHE A 64 -8.48 27.39 11.95
N ALA A 65 -8.66 28.06 13.09
CA ALA A 65 -9.90 28.01 13.84
C ALA A 65 -11.11 28.49 13.01
N VAL A 66 -10.91 29.46 12.09
CA VAL A 66 -11.95 29.84 11.11
C VAL A 66 -12.31 28.68 10.21
N PHE A 67 -11.31 27.97 9.66
CA PHE A 67 -11.54 26.81 8.81
C PHE A 67 -12.40 25.77 9.56
N ILE A 68 -11.96 25.39 10.75
CA ILE A 68 -12.65 24.37 11.56
C ILE A 68 -14.07 24.82 11.94
N SER A 69 -14.26 26.10 12.24
CA SER A 69 -15.57 26.64 12.60
C SER A 69 -16.56 26.67 11.43
N ILE A 70 -16.07 26.68 10.18
CA ILE A 70 -16.90 26.52 8.98
C ILE A 70 -17.10 25.04 8.66
N ALA A 71 -16.07 24.22 8.83
CA ALA A 71 -16.13 22.78 8.58
C ALA A 71 -17.13 22.08 9.52
N ALA A 72 -17.17 22.50 10.78
CA ALA A 72 -18.01 21.92 11.83
C ALA A 72 -18.88 23.01 12.52
N PRO A 73 -19.85 23.60 11.79
CA PRO A 73 -20.60 24.78 12.25
C PRO A 73 -21.42 24.51 13.51
N ASP A 74 -21.88 23.27 13.69
CA ASP A 74 -22.75 22.87 14.81
C ASP A 74 -22.02 22.02 15.87
N ALA A 75 -20.69 21.90 15.80
CA ALA A 75 -19.95 21.08 16.75
C ALA A 75 -20.01 21.66 18.18
N PRO A 76 -20.21 20.82 19.22
CA PRO A 76 -20.09 21.23 20.61
C PRO A 76 -18.70 21.78 20.92
N PHE A 77 -18.62 22.65 21.94
CA PHE A 77 -17.40 23.38 22.31
C PHE A 77 -16.16 22.48 22.43
N ASP A 78 -16.24 21.37 23.19
CA ASP A 78 -15.08 20.49 23.43
C ASP A 78 -14.58 19.79 22.17
N LYS A 79 -15.51 19.45 21.26
CA LYS A 79 -15.20 18.79 19.99
C LYS A 79 -14.64 19.78 18.99
N LEU A 80 -15.23 20.97 18.89
CA LEU A 80 -14.71 22.08 18.11
C LEU A 80 -13.29 22.44 18.55
N LYS A 81 -13.06 22.52 19.86
CA LYS A 81 -11.72 22.77 20.42
C LYS A 81 -10.73 21.69 19.99
N THR A 82 -11.09 20.42 20.08
CA THR A 82 -10.22 19.31 19.66
C THR A 82 -9.88 19.37 18.17
N MET A 83 -10.86 19.72 17.32
CA MET A 83 -10.61 19.95 15.90
C MET A 83 -9.73 21.17 15.63
N CYS A 84 -9.94 22.29 16.35
CA CYS A 84 -9.10 23.49 16.26
C CYS A 84 -7.65 23.20 16.69
N ASP A 85 -7.47 22.38 17.73
CA ASP A 85 -6.16 21.94 18.18
C ASP A 85 -5.44 21.14 17.09
N TRP A 86 -6.14 20.22 16.41
CA TRP A 86 -5.60 19.47 15.26
C TRP A 86 -5.29 20.38 14.07
N GLY A 87 -6.20 21.28 13.74
CA GLY A 87 -6.05 22.20 12.62
C GLY A 87 -4.91 23.22 12.81
N ASN A 88 -4.68 23.67 14.04
CA ASN A 88 -3.52 24.49 14.37
C ASN A 88 -2.22 23.68 14.40
N TRP A 89 -2.30 22.38 14.69
CA TRP A 89 -1.17 21.45 14.72
C TRP A 89 -0.66 21.05 13.33
N VAL A 90 -1.55 20.93 12.33
CA VAL A 90 -1.20 20.39 11.02
C VAL A 90 -0.11 21.21 10.32
N PHE A 91 -0.15 22.56 10.39
CA PHE A 91 0.88 23.38 9.72
C PHE A 91 2.25 23.32 10.37
N PRO A 92 2.42 23.47 11.70
CA PRO A 92 3.71 23.25 12.33
C PRO A 92 4.30 21.87 12.04
N PHE A 93 3.45 20.84 11.87
CA PHE A 93 3.89 19.51 11.47
C PHE A 93 4.33 19.47 10.00
N ASP A 94 3.48 19.94 9.08
CA ASP A 94 3.72 19.97 7.63
C ASP A 94 4.92 20.84 7.25
N ASP A 95 5.07 22.01 7.89
CA ASP A 95 6.21 22.93 7.74
C ASP A 95 7.55 22.23 8.03
N MET A 96 7.59 21.18 8.87
CA MET A 96 8.83 20.43 9.12
C MET A 96 9.35 19.74 7.85
N PHE A 97 8.43 19.30 6.99
CA PHE A 97 8.70 18.59 5.73
C PHE A 97 8.76 19.53 4.53
N ASP A 98 8.01 20.64 4.53
CA ASP A 98 7.94 21.54 3.37
C ASP A 98 8.97 22.69 3.40
N GLU A 99 9.14 23.33 4.56
CA GLU A 99 10.03 24.48 4.77
C GLU A 99 11.20 24.16 5.72
N GLY A 100 11.12 23.03 6.42
CA GLY A 100 11.99 22.66 7.52
C GLY A 100 13.19 21.81 7.15
N SER A 101 13.92 21.37 8.17
CA SER A 101 15.13 20.56 8.02
C SER A 101 14.87 19.13 7.52
N LEU A 102 13.61 18.69 7.42
CA LEU A 102 13.26 17.36 6.95
C LEU A 102 12.98 17.30 5.43
N LYS A 103 12.83 18.45 4.77
CA LYS A 103 12.49 18.57 3.33
C LYS A 103 13.35 17.72 2.39
N SER A 104 14.62 17.52 2.74
CA SER A 104 15.58 16.75 1.96
C SER A 104 16.18 15.57 2.75
N ASP A 105 15.57 15.20 3.89
CA ASP A 105 16.03 14.10 4.72
C ASP A 105 14.91 13.04 4.92
N PRO A 106 14.76 12.11 3.96
CA PRO A 106 13.76 11.05 4.05
C PRO A 106 13.91 10.17 5.30
N LYS A 107 15.15 10.00 5.80
CA LYS A 107 15.41 9.15 6.97
C LYS A 107 14.92 9.80 8.25
N ARG A 108 15.23 11.09 8.46
CA ARG A 108 14.71 11.83 9.61
C ARG A 108 13.20 12.06 9.51
N SER A 109 12.69 12.26 8.29
CA SER A 109 11.24 12.32 8.03
C SER A 109 10.53 11.06 8.51
N GLN A 110 11.04 9.88 8.13
CA GLN A 110 10.49 8.60 8.55
C GLN A 110 10.49 8.45 10.09
N VAL A 111 11.57 8.87 10.77
CA VAL A 111 11.65 8.80 12.25
C VAL A 111 10.55 9.62 12.93
N VAL A 112 10.25 10.81 12.41
CA VAL A 112 9.19 11.68 12.96
C VAL A 112 7.81 11.08 12.67
N ILE A 113 7.62 10.48 11.50
CA ILE A 113 6.37 9.81 11.13
C ILE A 113 6.14 8.55 11.95
N ASP A 114 7.16 7.71 12.14
CA ASP A 114 7.08 6.53 13.00
C ASP A 114 6.73 6.92 14.44
N SER A 115 7.27 8.04 14.93
CA SER A 115 6.93 8.61 16.24
C SER A 115 5.47 9.04 16.34
N LEU A 116 4.93 9.64 15.28
CA LEU A 116 3.54 10.11 15.20
C LEU A 116 2.57 8.94 15.12
N MET A 117 2.88 7.95 14.28
CA MET A 117 2.02 6.79 14.04
C MET A 117 2.01 5.81 15.21
N ALA A 118 3.01 5.86 16.11
CA ALA A 118 3.12 4.93 17.21
C ALA A 118 1.86 4.86 18.10
N ASP A 119 1.35 5.99 18.59
CA ASP A 119 0.16 6.01 19.46
C ASP A 119 -1.11 5.65 18.69
N MET A 120 -1.19 6.00 17.40
CA MET A 120 -2.34 5.69 16.55
C MET A 120 -2.43 4.21 16.17
N LEU A 121 -1.27 3.53 16.07
CA LEU A 121 -1.16 2.12 15.70
C LEU A 121 -0.93 1.21 16.93
N ASP A 122 -1.08 1.74 18.14
CA ASP A 122 -0.83 1.04 19.41
C ASP A 122 0.57 0.37 19.45
N LYS A 123 1.60 1.03 18.87
CA LYS A 123 3.00 0.59 18.85
C LYS A 123 3.83 1.30 19.91
N THR A 124 4.73 0.57 20.57
CA THR A 124 5.67 1.17 21.52
C THR A 124 6.74 1.99 20.80
N TYR A 125 6.82 3.29 21.10
CA TYR A 125 7.91 4.18 20.65
C TYR A 125 8.86 4.50 21.80
N THR A 126 10.12 4.11 21.66
CA THR A 126 11.12 4.15 22.75
C THR A 126 11.93 5.43 22.83
N ARG A 127 11.89 6.27 21.79
CA ARG A 127 12.64 7.54 21.73
C ARG A 127 11.78 8.69 22.24
N THR A 128 12.43 9.79 22.63
CA THR A 128 11.72 11.01 22.99
C THR A 128 11.00 11.57 21.77
N LYS A 129 9.66 11.63 21.84
CA LYS A 129 8.82 12.26 20.82
C LYS A 129 9.04 13.76 20.81
N SER A 130 8.97 14.40 19.64
CA SER A 130 9.02 15.86 19.55
C SER A 130 7.77 16.48 20.20
N ALA A 131 7.86 17.73 20.66
CA ALA A 131 6.72 18.39 21.30
C ALA A 131 5.51 18.54 20.35
N VAL A 132 5.75 18.66 19.04
CA VAL A 132 4.71 18.67 18.00
C VAL A 132 4.02 17.30 17.93
N VAL A 133 4.76 16.19 17.98
CA VAL A 133 4.14 14.85 18.00
C VAL A 133 3.39 14.60 19.32
N GLN A 134 3.93 15.03 20.46
CA GLN A 134 3.23 14.90 21.75
C GLN A 134 1.91 15.70 21.78
N ALA A 135 1.86 16.86 21.12
CA ALA A 135 0.61 17.61 20.98
C ALA A 135 -0.44 16.82 20.18
N HIS A 136 -0.02 16.12 19.12
CA HIS A 136 -0.89 15.21 18.38
C HIS A 136 -1.38 14.03 19.23
N ASP A 137 -0.51 13.41 20.02
CA ASP A 137 -0.89 12.30 20.92
C ASP A 137 -2.00 12.72 21.89
N ASP A 138 -1.94 13.95 22.41
CA ASP A 138 -3.00 14.52 23.26
C ASP A 138 -4.31 14.73 22.50
N ILE A 139 -4.26 15.16 21.24
CA ILE A 139 -5.43 15.30 20.36
C ILE A 139 -6.05 13.93 20.08
N PHE A 140 -5.23 12.96 19.65
CA PHE A 140 -5.69 11.60 19.34
C PHE A 140 -6.33 10.93 20.56
N ARG A 141 -5.79 11.14 21.77
CA ARG A 141 -6.38 10.65 23.01
C ARG A 141 -7.78 11.22 23.25
N ARG A 142 -8.03 12.50 22.96
CA ARG A 142 -9.36 13.12 23.06
C ARG A 142 -10.36 12.55 22.05
N VAL A 143 -9.90 12.29 20.82
CA VAL A 143 -10.70 11.59 19.79
C VAL A 143 -11.05 10.16 20.24
N SER A 144 -10.15 9.52 21.00
CA SER A 144 -10.27 8.14 21.48
C SER A 144 -11.17 7.94 22.71
N GLN A 145 -11.53 8.99 23.45
CA GLN A 145 -12.20 8.90 24.76
C GLN A 145 -13.74 8.83 24.70
N VAL A 146 -14.37 8.82 23.52
CA VAL A 146 -15.84 8.85 23.38
C VAL A 146 -16.44 7.45 23.11
N SER A 147 -16.98 6.86 24.19
CA SER A 147 -17.97 5.77 24.37
C SER A 147 -17.58 4.27 24.30
N PRO A 148 -17.61 3.54 25.44
CA PRO A 148 -17.89 2.11 25.53
C PRO A 148 -19.39 1.86 25.72
N ALA A 149 -20.08 1.27 24.74
CA ALA A 149 -21.40 0.68 24.94
C ALA A 149 -21.22 -0.79 25.32
N GLN A 150 -21.42 -1.11 26.60
CA GLN A 150 -21.43 -2.47 27.13
C GLN A 150 -22.65 -3.23 26.60
N TRP A 151 -22.41 -4.35 25.90
CA TRP A 151 -23.43 -5.37 25.65
C TRP A 151 -23.38 -6.39 26.79
N HIS A 152 -24.43 -6.46 27.59
CA HIS A 152 -24.62 -7.48 28.63
C HIS A 152 -25.41 -8.66 28.06
N GLY A 153 -24.75 -9.81 27.92
CA GLY A 153 -25.38 -11.10 27.62
C GLY A 153 -25.16 -12.06 28.78
N ASP A 154 -26.27 -12.61 29.27
CA ASP A 154 -26.46 -13.42 30.48
C ASP A 154 -25.56 -14.68 30.58
N ASP A 155 -25.19 -15.01 31.82
CA ASP A 155 -24.45 -16.21 32.23
C ASP A 155 -25.43 -17.38 32.51
N GLY A 156 -25.19 -18.53 31.86
CA GLY A 156 -26.00 -19.74 31.95
C GLY A 156 -25.17 -21.02 31.78
N SER A 157 -24.40 -21.35 32.81
CA SER A 157 -23.93 -22.68 33.28
C SER A 157 -23.80 -23.92 32.35
N LEU A 158 -22.56 -24.44 32.31
CA LEU A 158 -22.10 -25.85 32.39
C LEU A 158 -22.25 -26.83 31.19
N THR A 159 -21.14 -27.27 30.58
CA THR A 159 -20.43 -28.55 30.87
C THR A 159 -19.27 -28.88 29.90
N ARG A 160 -18.37 -29.77 30.36
CA ARG A 160 -17.07 -30.24 29.83
C ARG A 160 -16.95 -30.46 28.29
N ASP A 161 -16.26 -29.56 27.60
CA ASP A 161 -15.53 -29.85 26.34
C ASP A 161 -14.36 -28.85 26.16
N HIS A 162 -13.28 -29.03 26.93
CA HIS A 162 -12.46 -27.90 27.39
C HIS A 162 -11.18 -27.54 26.59
N ASP A 163 -10.86 -28.21 25.48
CA ASP A 163 -9.69 -27.82 24.65
C ASP A 163 -10.04 -27.35 23.23
N ARG A 164 -11.16 -27.83 22.66
CA ARG A 164 -11.68 -27.29 21.39
C ARG A 164 -12.39 -25.96 21.59
N ALA A 165 -13.20 -25.83 22.64
CA ALA A 165 -13.89 -24.58 22.95
C ALA A 165 -12.93 -23.47 23.42
N ARG A 166 -11.77 -23.79 24.00
CA ARG A 166 -10.76 -22.78 24.39
C ARG A 166 -9.93 -22.28 23.22
N LEU A 167 -9.68 -23.10 22.19
CA LEU A 167 -9.01 -22.69 20.95
C LEU A 167 -9.97 -22.05 19.96
N LEU A 168 -11.22 -22.53 19.84
CA LEU A 168 -12.28 -21.82 19.14
C LEU A 168 -12.69 -20.55 19.88
N ALA A 169 -12.71 -20.51 21.21
CA ALA A 169 -12.90 -19.26 21.94
C ALA A 169 -11.64 -18.41 21.96
N SER A 170 -10.42 -18.92 21.78
CA SER A 170 -9.23 -18.07 21.57
C SER A 170 -9.16 -17.53 20.15
N PHE A 171 -9.69 -18.25 19.16
CA PHE A 171 -9.77 -17.84 17.76
C PHE A 171 -11.01 -16.99 17.46
N LEU A 172 -12.16 -17.27 18.11
CA LEU A 172 -13.33 -16.40 18.18
C LEU A 172 -13.08 -15.24 19.11
N LYS A 173 -12.27 -15.37 20.17
CA LYS A 173 -11.74 -14.21 20.90
C LYS A 173 -10.64 -13.54 20.08
N LEU A 174 -9.97 -14.14 19.10
CA LEU A 174 -9.07 -13.40 18.19
C LEU A 174 -9.84 -12.66 17.11
N ILE A 175 -10.94 -13.22 16.61
CA ILE A 175 -11.90 -12.54 15.72
C ILE A 175 -12.68 -11.50 16.51
N LEU A 176 -13.09 -11.80 17.75
CA LEU A 176 -13.75 -10.87 18.67
C LEU A 176 -12.77 -9.89 19.34
N THR A 177 -11.45 -10.14 19.32
CA THR A 177 -10.38 -9.21 19.75
C THR A 177 -9.85 -8.41 18.56
N TRP A 178 -9.98 -8.91 17.33
CA TRP A 178 -9.99 -8.08 16.12
C TRP A 178 -11.20 -7.15 16.12
N THR A 179 -12.37 -7.62 16.57
CA THR A 179 -13.52 -6.75 16.90
C THR A 179 -13.52 -6.26 18.36
N SER A 180 -12.43 -6.38 19.12
CA SER A 180 -12.25 -5.68 20.41
C SER A 180 -11.00 -4.79 20.42
N LEU A 181 -10.34 -4.67 19.27
CA LEU A 181 -9.69 -3.46 18.78
C LEU A 181 -10.74 -2.52 18.14
N ILE A 182 -11.99 -2.56 18.64
CA ILE A 182 -12.94 -1.44 18.56
C ILE A 182 -12.42 -0.35 19.49
N ALA A 183 -11.34 0.29 19.06
CA ALA A 183 -11.36 1.73 18.92
C ALA A 183 -12.63 2.11 18.15
N SER A 184 -13.40 3.10 18.62
CA SER A 184 -14.56 3.64 17.90
C SER A 184 -14.28 3.78 16.38
N GLY A 185 -15.26 3.52 15.52
CA GLY A 185 -15.08 3.51 14.05
C GLY A 185 -14.33 4.75 13.53
N ALA A 186 -14.67 5.94 14.04
CA ALA A 186 -13.98 7.20 13.77
C ALA A 186 -12.48 7.20 14.17
N ARG A 187 -12.10 6.61 15.32
CA ARG A 187 -10.70 6.50 15.76
C ARG A 187 -9.88 5.66 14.77
N ARG A 188 -10.41 4.50 14.36
CA ARG A 188 -9.74 3.61 13.41
C ARG A 188 -9.58 4.28 12.04
N ARG A 189 -10.65 4.88 11.52
CA ARG A 189 -10.63 5.59 10.24
C ARG A 189 -9.69 6.79 10.27
N PHE A 190 -9.69 7.59 11.34
CA PHE A 190 -8.75 8.70 11.52
C PHE A 190 -7.28 8.23 11.50
N ALA A 191 -6.95 7.16 12.21
CA ALA A 191 -5.59 6.59 12.22
C ALA A 191 -5.17 6.10 10.82
N LEU A 192 -6.08 5.47 10.06
CA LEU A 192 -5.82 5.03 8.69
C LEU A 192 -5.58 6.21 7.75
N ALA A 193 -6.43 7.24 7.82
CA ALA A 193 -6.27 8.45 7.00
C ALA A 193 -4.97 9.19 7.35
N MET A 194 -4.60 9.27 8.63
CA MET A 194 -3.31 9.82 9.06
C MET A 194 -2.12 9.02 8.52
N LYS A 195 -2.22 7.68 8.49
CA LYS A 195 -1.19 6.83 7.89
C LYS A 195 -1.02 7.17 6.40
N GLN A 196 -2.11 7.19 5.64
CA GLN A 196 -2.10 7.52 4.21
C GLN A 196 -1.51 8.91 3.95
N TYR A 197 -1.87 9.90 4.77
CA TYR A 197 -1.29 11.24 4.71
C TYR A 197 0.23 11.20 4.91
N THR A 198 0.70 10.55 5.99
CA THR A 198 2.13 10.48 6.28
C THR A 198 2.93 9.70 5.23
N ASP A 199 2.37 8.63 4.67
CA ASP A 199 2.97 7.89 3.55
C ASP A 199 3.10 8.80 2.32
N GLY A 200 2.08 9.60 2.04
CA GLY A 200 2.09 10.63 1.00
C GLY A 200 3.18 11.69 1.21
N VAL A 201 3.36 12.17 2.44
CA VAL A 201 4.44 13.12 2.79
C VAL A 201 5.82 12.50 2.57
N VAL A 202 6.05 11.25 2.97
CA VAL A 202 7.33 10.54 2.70
C VAL A 202 7.56 10.35 1.21
N HIS A 203 6.50 9.98 0.47
CA HIS A 203 6.57 9.84 -0.97
C HIS A 203 6.96 11.17 -1.62
N HIS A 204 6.33 12.27 -1.21
CA HIS A 204 6.66 13.63 -1.65
C HIS A 204 8.14 13.95 -1.41
N VAL A 205 8.64 13.77 -0.17
CA VAL A 205 10.05 14.04 0.17
C VAL A 205 11.01 13.20 -0.69
N LYS A 206 10.66 11.93 -0.97
CA LYS A 206 11.45 11.06 -1.86
C LYS A 206 11.41 11.55 -3.31
N GLN A 207 10.25 11.91 -3.84
CA GLN A 207 10.11 12.35 -5.22
C GLN A 207 10.90 13.62 -5.50
N PHE A 208 10.86 14.58 -4.56
CA PHE A 208 11.64 15.82 -4.62
C PHE A 208 13.15 15.58 -4.62
N SER A 209 13.61 14.50 -3.97
CA SER A 209 15.03 14.10 -4.00
C SER A 209 15.49 13.53 -5.35
N THR A 210 14.56 13.09 -6.21
CA THR A 210 14.88 12.40 -7.48
C THR A 210 14.98 13.32 -8.71
N ASN A 211 14.64 14.61 -8.60
CA ASN A 211 14.66 15.58 -9.71
C ASN A 211 13.86 15.18 -10.97
N SER A 212 12.85 14.29 -10.85
CA SER A 212 11.96 13.91 -11.95
C SER A 212 10.79 14.89 -12.08
N ILE A 213 10.32 15.17 -13.31
CA ILE A 213 9.14 15.99 -13.56
C ILE A 213 7.92 15.06 -13.60
N PRO A 214 6.98 15.13 -12.64
CA PRO A 214 5.78 14.32 -12.68
C PRO A 214 4.84 14.76 -13.80
N SER A 215 4.12 13.80 -14.38
CA SER A 215 2.93 14.08 -15.19
C SER A 215 1.83 14.71 -14.33
N ILE A 216 0.83 15.32 -14.97
CA ILE A 216 -0.32 15.93 -14.27
C ILE A 216 -1.07 14.88 -13.43
N GLN A 217 -1.20 13.65 -13.94
CA GLN A 217 -1.87 12.56 -13.23
C GLN A 217 -1.05 12.07 -12.04
N GLU A 218 0.26 11.85 -12.21
CA GLU A 218 1.14 11.49 -11.09
C GLU A 218 1.16 12.58 -10.02
N MET A 219 1.17 13.86 -10.41
CA MET A 219 1.07 14.97 -9.44
C MET A 219 -0.26 14.93 -8.69
N LEU A 220 -1.37 14.71 -9.39
CA LEU A 220 -2.69 14.64 -8.75
C LEU A 220 -2.76 13.49 -7.73
N ASP A 221 -2.27 12.30 -8.09
CA ASP A 221 -2.29 11.13 -7.21
C ASP A 221 -1.36 11.31 -6.00
N THR A 222 -0.19 11.92 -6.18
CA THR A 222 0.67 12.29 -5.05
C THR A 222 0.01 13.34 -4.15
N ARG A 223 -0.59 14.40 -4.72
CA ARG A 223 -1.27 15.47 -3.95
C ARG A 223 -2.47 14.94 -3.16
N ARG A 224 -3.22 13.97 -3.68
CA ARG A 224 -4.31 13.30 -2.95
C ARG A 224 -3.84 12.71 -1.63
N LEU A 225 -2.68 12.05 -1.65
CA LEU A 225 -2.07 11.47 -0.45
C LEU A 225 -1.44 12.54 0.44
N SER A 226 -0.75 13.55 -0.12
CA SER A 226 0.01 14.51 0.68
C SER A 226 -0.78 15.73 1.19
N SER A 227 -2.03 15.93 0.78
CA SER A 227 -2.81 17.15 1.12
C SER A 227 -3.30 17.23 2.57
N GLY A 228 -3.33 16.10 3.30
CA GLY A 228 -3.75 16.05 4.70
C GLY A 228 -5.24 16.32 4.95
N VAL A 229 -6.08 16.24 3.90
CA VAL A 229 -7.52 16.56 4.00
C VAL A 229 -8.35 15.38 4.51
N THR A 230 -8.04 14.15 4.11
CA THR A 230 -8.84 12.97 4.46
C THR A 230 -8.98 12.72 5.97
N PRO A 231 -7.98 12.99 6.85
CA PRO A 231 -8.18 12.89 8.29
C PRO A 231 -9.26 13.83 8.84
N LEU A 232 -9.52 14.98 8.20
CA LEU A 232 -10.56 15.91 8.64
C LEU A 232 -11.95 15.30 8.56
N TYR A 233 -12.23 14.42 7.58
CA TYR A 233 -13.55 13.82 7.45
C TYR A 233 -13.91 12.93 8.63
N HIS A 234 -12.93 12.20 9.19
CA HIS A 234 -13.14 11.39 10.38
C HIS A 234 -13.15 12.23 11.67
N LEU A 235 -12.55 13.42 11.66
CA LEU A 235 -12.75 14.41 12.72
C LEU A 235 -14.15 15.04 12.66
N ILE A 236 -14.73 15.21 11.48
CA ILE A 236 -16.13 15.63 11.29
C ILE A 236 -17.09 14.56 11.83
N GLU A 237 -16.80 13.28 11.55
CA GLU A 237 -17.54 12.16 12.13
C GLU A 237 -17.54 12.23 13.67
N TYR A 238 -16.36 12.44 14.26
CA TYR A 238 -16.19 12.68 15.68
C TYR A 238 -16.95 13.92 16.18
N ALA A 239 -16.84 15.04 15.47
CA ALA A 239 -17.36 16.34 15.92
C ALA A 239 -18.88 16.38 16.01
N HIS A 240 -19.56 15.65 15.12
CA HIS A 240 -21.01 15.66 14.99
C HIS A 240 -21.69 14.40 15.56
N ASP A 241 -20.94 13.51 16.22
CA ASP A 241 -21.42 12.21 16.72
C ASP A 241 -22.09 11.39 15.61
N ILE A 242 -21.51 11.42 14.41
CA ILE A 242 -22.04 10.67 13.28
C ILE A 242 -21.75 9.20 13.52
N LYS A 243 -22.80 8.38 13.60
CA LYS A 243 -22.71 6.94 13.80
C LYS A 243 -23.08 6.25 12.51
N LEU A 244 -22.06 5.92 11.72
CA LEU A 244 -22.22 5.18 10.48
C LEU A 244 -21.53 3.81 10.59
N PRO A 245 -22.19 2.73 10.13
CA PRO A 245 -21.57 1.41 10.09
C PRO A 245 -20.47 1.38 9.03
N ASP A 246 -19.53 0.43 9.16
CA ASP A 246 -18.38 0.32 8.27
C ASP A 246 -18.78 0.11 6.80
N GLU A 247 -19.87 -0.63 6.55
CA GLU A 247 -20.45 -0.86 5.22
C GLU A 247 -20.81 0.42 4.45
N VAL A 248 -21.09 1.54 5.15
CA VAL A 248 -21.33 2.84 4.51
C VAL A 248 -20.01 3.42 4.01
N PHE A 249 -18.93 3.32 4.78
CA PHE A 249 -17.60 3.79 4.37
C PHE A 249 -16.96 2.86 3.33
N GLU A 250 -17.34 1.59 3.31
CA GLU A 250 -16.96 0.61 2.27
C GLU A 250 -17.73 0.84 0.97
N ASN A 251 -18.81 1.63 1.00
CA ASN A 251 -19.58 1.91 -0.20
C ASN A 251 -18.79 2.74 -1.20
N PRO A 252 -18.68 2.30 -2.47
CA PRO A 252 -17.90 3.00 -3.49
C PRO A 252 -18.35 4.45 -3.74
N ILE A 253 -19.63 4.77 -3.56
CA ILE A 253 -20.15 6.13 -3.75
C ILE A 253 -19.67 7.05 -2.63
N ILE A 254 -19.65 6.58 -1.38
CA ILE A 254 -19.13 7.35 -0.24
C ILE A 254 -17.64 7.62 -0.41
N GLN A 255 -16.85 6.60 -0.74
CA GLN A 255 -15.42 6.77 -1.01
C GLN A 255 -15.15 7.70 -2.21
N ARG A 256 -16.01 7.63 -3.24
CA ARG A 256 -15.94 8.56 -4.38
C ARG A 256 -16.20 10.00 -3.93
N LEU A 257 -17.16 10.23 -3.03
CA LEU A 257 -17.43 11.56 -2.47
C LEU A 257 -16.25 12.05 -1.60
N GLU A 258 -15.64 11.21 -0.78
CA GLU A 258 -14.43 11.56 -0.01
C GLU A 258 -13.27 11.96 -0.94
N LEU A 259 -13.03 11.17 -1.98
CA LEU A 259 -12.00 11.44 -2.99
C LEU A 259 -12.27 12.77 -3.73
N LEU A 260 -13.52 13.01 -4.13
CA LEU A 260 -13.90 14.26 -4.80
C LEU A 260 -13.78 15.46 -3.86
N GLY A 261 -14.14 15.30 -2.58
CA GLY A 261 -13.90 16.30 -1.55
C GLY A 261 -12.42 16.66 -1.44
N ALA A 262 -11.55 15.66 -1.44
CA ALA A 262 -10.11 15.87 -1.37
C ALA A 262 -9.59 16.58 -2.62
N ASP A 263 -10.05 16.17 -3.81
CA ASP A 263 -9.76 16.84 -5.08
C ASP A 263 -10.18 18.32 -5.06
N PHE A 264 -11.39 18.65 -4.57
CA PHE A 264 -11.82 20.04 -4.46
C PHE A 264 -10.88 20.87 -3.58
N VAL A 265 -10.53 20.35 -2.41
CA VAL A 265 -9.65 21.07 -1.46
C VAL A 265 -8.25 21.23 -2.03
N LEU A 266 -7.62 20.16 -2.54
CA LEU A 266 -6.25 20.23 -3.04
C LEU A 266 -6.16 21.11 -4.30
N LEU A 267 -7.10 21.00 -5.25
CA LEU A 267 -7.05 21.77 -6.49
C LEU A 267 -7.27 23.27 -6.23
N SER A 268 -8.24 23.60 -5.37
CA SER A 268 -8.47 25.00 -4.98
C SER A 268 -7.32 25.54 -4.14
N ASN A 269 -6.71 24.73 -3.27
CA ASN A 269 -5.50 25.12 -2.54
C ASN A 269 -4.38 25.46 -3.51
N ASP A 270 -4.03 24.56 -4.44
CA ASP A 270 -2.94 24.74 -5.42
C ASP A 270 -3.13 25.96 -6.31
N ILE A 271 -4.37 26.36 -6.60
CA ILE A 271 -4.68 27.61 -7.31
C ILE A 271 -4.41 28.84 -6.41
N LEU A 272 -4.90 28.79 -5.17
CA LEU A 272 -4.90 29.94 -4.26
C LEU A 272 -3.53 30.15 -3.59
N SER A 273 -2.77 29.08 -3.35
CA SER A 273 -1.44 29.08 -2.76
C SER A 273 -0.32 29.34 -3.77
N TYR A 274 -0.58 29.16 -5.07
CA TYR A 274 0.45 29.17 -6.12
C TYR A 274 1.40 30.37 -6.04
N ARG A 275 0.85 31.58 -5.85
CA ARG A 275 1.68 32.81 -5.75
C ARG A 275 2.65 32.75 -4.58
N LYS A 276 2.25 32.19 -3.43
CA LYS A 276 3.15 31.98 -2.28
C LYS A 276 4.23 30.97 -2.68
N GLU A 277 3.80 29.81 -3.18
CA GLU A 277 4.69 28.69 -3.51
C GLU A 277 5.75 29.03 -4.55
N GLU A 278 5.40 29.80 -5.58
CA GLU A 278 6.40 30.24 -6.58
C GLU A 278 7.43 31.21 -6.00
N ASN A 279 7.07 32.02 -4.97
CA ASN A 279 8.04 32.88 -4.28
C ASN A 279 8.98 32.07 -3.39
N ASP A 280 8.52 30.91 -2.91
CA ASP A 280 9.28 29.97 -2.09
C ASP A 280 10.05 28.94 -2.93
N ASP A 281 10.01 29.07 -4.26
CA ASP A 281 10.58 28.13 -5.24
C ASP A 281 10.11 26.68 -5.03
N CYS A 282 8.81 26.53 -4.74
CA CYS A 282 8.15 25.24 -4.57
C CYS A 282 7.41 24.84 -5.87
N PRO A 283 7.90 23.85 -6.63
CA PRO A 283 7.24 23.33 -7.83
C PRO A 283 6.14 22.29 -7.52
N PHE A 284 5.77 22.10 -6.25
CA PHE A 284 4.86 21.05 -5.82
C PHE A 284 3.41 21.54 -5.75
N SER A 285 2.86 21.87 -6.91
CA SER A 285 1.43 22.12 -7.09
C SER A 285 0.98 21.75 -8.50
N MET A 286 -0.31 21.51 -8.67
CA MET A 286 -0.93 21.19 -9.96
C MET A 286 -0.68 22.30 -11.00
N VAL A 287 -0.73 23.57 -10.58
CA VAL A 287 -0.41 24.70 -11.46
C VAL A 287 1.07 24.67 -11.86
N ALA A 288 1.99 24.46 -10.92
CA ALA A 288 3.41 24.34 -11.22
C ALA A 288 3.69 23.17 -12.18
N ALA A 289 3.07 22.01 -11.97
CA ALA A 289 3.18 20.84 -12.84
C ALA A 289 2.72 21.16 -14.27
N CYS A 290 1.55 21.81 -14.43
CA CYS A 290 1.06 22.26 -15.74
C CYS A 290 2.07 23.20 -16.42
N ARG A 291 2.64 24.16 -15.68
CA ARG A 291 3.68 25.06 -16.22
C ARG A 291 4.96 24.33 -16.60
N MET A 292 5.38 23.33 -15.84
CA MET A 292 6.57 22.51 -16.14
C MET A 292 6.41 21.72 -17.45
N THR A 293 5.18 21.36 -17.82
CA THR A 293 4.87 20.77 -19.15
C THR A 293 4.95 21.77 -20.31
N GLY A 294 5.09 23.07 -20.03
CA GLY A 294 5.26 24.13 -21.02
C GLY A 294 4.05 25.05 -21.20
N GLN A 295 3.00 24.90 -20.38
CA GLN A 295 1.84 25.79 -20.42
C GLN A 295 2.19 27.20 -19.94
N SER A 296 1.56 28.21 -20.55
CA SER A 296 1.62 29.58 -20.04
C SER A 296 0.94 29.70 -18.67
N PRO A 297 1.17 30.79 -17.91
CA PRO A 297 0.54 30.97 -16.62
C PRO A 297 -1.00 30.84 -16.68
N GLN A 298 -1.68 31.52 -17.61
CA GLN A 298 -3.15 31.45 -17.67
C GLN A 298 -3.63 30.04 -18.04
N GLU A 299 -3.02 29.40 -19.05
CA GLU A 299 -3.39 28.03 -19.46
C GLU A 299 -3.27 27.02 -18.32
N ALA A 300 -2.25 27.16 -17.45
CA ALA A 300 -2.09 26.32 -16.28
C ALA A 300 -3.22 26.51 -15.26
N PHE A 301 -3.60 27.75 -14.97
CA PHE A 301 -4.75 28.04 -14.09
C PHE A 301 -6.07 27.55 -14.69
N ASP A 302 -6.26 27.72 -16.01
CA ASP A 302 -7.44 27.25 -16.72
C ASP A 302 -7.53 25.72 -16.71
N THR A 303 -6.41 25.02 -16.90
CA THR A 303 -6.34 23.55 -16.84
C THR A 303 -6.77 23.04 -15.46
N VAL A 304 -6.22 23.61 -14.38
CA VAL A 304 -6.59 23.21 -13.02
C VAL A 304 -8.03 23.62 -12.69
N GLY A 305 -8.49 24.77 -13.18
CA GLY A 305 -9.88 25.22 -13.07
C GLY A 305 -10.88 24.29 -13.78
N ASN A 306 -10.51 23.74 -14.94
CA ASN A 306 -11.32 22.77 -15.67
C ASN A 306 -11.39 21.43 -14.92
N LEU A 307 -10.28 20.98 -14.33
CA LEU A 307 -10.31 19.79 -13.46
C LEU A 307 -11.27 19.98 -12.28
N LEU A 308 -11.30 21.17 -11.67
CA LEU A 308 -12.24 21.51 -10.60
C LEU A 308 -13.70 21.47 -11.09
N GLU A 309 -13.98 21.98 -12.29
CA GLU A 309 -15.31 21.93 -12.91
C GLU A 309 -15.78 20.49 -13.13
N GLU A 310 -14.91 19.62 -13.66
CA GLU A 310 -15.23 18.19 -13.83
C GLU A 310 -15.61 17.53 -12.50
N ARG A 311 -14.97 17.91 -11.39
CA ARG A 311 -15.28 17.34 -10.07
C ARG A 311 -16.68 17.71 -9.59
N TYR A 312 -17.19 18.91 -9.90
CA TYR A 312 -18.58 19.26 -9.62
C TYR A 312 -19.56 18.36 -10.38
N GLN A 313 -19.27 18.04 -11.64
CA GLN A 313 -20.10 17.14 -12.44
C GLN A 313 -20.07 15.70 -11.88
N TYR A 314 -18.90 15.21 -11.47
CA TYR A 314 -18.78 13.89 -10.85
C TYR A 314 -19.43 13.83 -9.46
N TRP A 315 -19.39 14.92 -8.70
CA TRP A 315 -20.06 15.01 -7.41
C TRP A 315 -21.57 14.85 -7.55
N GLN A 316 -22.20 15.58 -8.46
CA GLN A 316 -23.65 15.46 -8.69
C GLN A 316 -24.05 14.04 -9.09
N LYS A 317 -23.30 13.42 -10.02
CA LYS A 317 -23.53 12.02 -10.41
C LYS A 317 -23.38 11.04 -9.26
N ALA A 318 -22.43 11.27 -8.35
CA ALA A 318 -22.25 10.43 -7.17
C ALA A 318 -23.42 10.58 -6.19
N ILE A 319 -23.90 11.81 -5.95
CA ILE A 319 -25.10 12.07 -5.12
C ILE A 319 -26.34 11.36 -5.70
N GLU A 320 -26.54 11.41 -7.02
CA GLU A 320 -27.66 10.72 -7.69
C GLU A 320 -27.60 9.18 -7.57
N GLN A 321 -26.42 8.62 -7.31
CA GLN A 321 -26.18 7.18 -7.20
C GLN A 321 -26.14 6.68 -5.75
N LEU A 322 -26.39 7.56 -4.76
CA LEU A 322 -26.40 7.15 -3.36
C LEU A 322 -27.48 6.08 -3.11
N PRO A 323 -27.11 4.89 -2.60
CA PRO A 323 -28.10 3.93 -2.16
C PRO A 323 -28.73 4.39 -0.84
N SER A 324 -29.84 3.76 -0.47
CA SER A 324 -30.47 3.94 0.83
C SER A 324 -30.11 2.76 1.74
N TRP A 325 -29.74 3.06 2.98
CA TRP A 325 -29.50 2.11 4.08
C TRP A 325 -30.61 2.18 5.14
N GLY A 326 -31.64 2.98 4.89
CA GLY A 326 -32.76 3.21 5.79
C GLY A 326 -32.71 4.60 6.43
N PRO A 327 -33.85 5.14 6.88
CA PRO A 327 -33.99 6.57 7.17
C PRO A 327 -33.00 7.13 8.21
N GLU A 328 -32.66 6.35 9.24
CA GLU A 328 -31.72 6.77 10.29
C GLU A 328 -30.27 6.83 9.79
N ILE A 329 -29.84 5.82 9.04
CA ILE A 329 -28.49 5.77 8.46
C ILE A 329 -28.38 6.82 7.37
N ASP A 330 -29.38 6.96 6.51
CA ASP A 330 -29.41 7.95 5.43
C ASP A 330 -29.31 9.39 5.96
N ALA A 331 -29.95 9.69 7.10
CA ALA A 331 -29.81 10.99 7.76
C ALA A 331 -28.37 11.24 8.24
N ASN A 332 -27.69 10.22 8.78
CA ASN A 332 -26.29 10.32 9.18
C ASN A 332 -25.34 10.42 7.97
N VAL A 333 -25.64 9.70 6.87
CA VAL A 333 -24.91 9.81 5.60
C VAL A 333 -25.02 11.22 5.04
N ALA A 334 -26.23 11.80 5.02
CA ALA A 334 -26.44 13.17 4.57
C ALA A 334 -25.65 14.18 5.42
N ARG A 335 -25.62 14.02 6.75
CA ARG A 335 -24.79 14.85 7.64
C ARG A 335 -23.30 14.68 7.37
N TYR A 336 -22.84 13.48 7.07
CA TYR A 336 -21.45 13.20 6.72
C TYR A 336 -21.03 13.87 5.41
N ILE A 337 -21.85 13.72 4.36
CA ILE A 337 -21.65 14.36 3.06
C ILE A 337 -21.65 15.89 3.19
N GLN A 338 -22.59 16.45 3.97
CA GLN A 338 -22.60 17.88 4.28
C GLN A 338 -21.31 18.31 4.99
N GLY A 339 -20.77 17.47 5.88
CA GLY A 339 -19.47 17.70 6.50
C GLY A 339 -18.32 17.78 5.49
N ILE A 340 -18.28 16.89 4.48
CA ILE A 340 -17.31 16.97 3.38
C ILE A 340 -17.47 18.29 2.60
N GLN A 341 -18.71 18.67 2.26
CA GLN A 341 -18.98 19.94 1.59
C GLN A 341 -18.54 21.15 2.41
N ASN A 342 -18.75 21.10 3.73
CA ASN A 342 -18.31 22.15 4.65
C ASN A 342 -16.78 22.25 4.71
N VAL A 343 -16.05 21.14 4.62
CA VAL A 343 -14.57 21.15 4.52
C VAL A 343 -14.10 21.84 3.23
N VAL A 344 -14.75 21.57 2.10
CA VAL A 344 -14.47 22.25 0.82
C VAL A 344 -14.76 23.75 0.92
N GLN A 345 -15.92 24.10 1.45
CA GLN A 345 -16.33 25.49 1.72
C GLN A 345 -15.35 26.21 2.66
N ALA A 346 -14.91 25.52 3.72
CA ALA A 346 -13.97 26.03 4.70
C ALA A 346 -12.63 26.36 4.04
N ASN A 347 -12.09 25.49 3.18
CA ASN A 347 -10.84 25.73 2.48
C ASN A 347 -10.86 27.01 1.65
N ILE A 348 -11.89 27.19 0.82
CA ILE A 348 -12.00 28.37 -0.06
C ILE A 348 -12.17 29.63 0.79
N THR A 349 -13.09 29.61 1.76
CA THR A 349 -13.36 30.78 2.62
C THR A 349 -12.15 31.16 3.45
N TRP A 350 -11.49 30.18 4.05
CA TRP A 350 -10.27 30.36 4.84
C TRP A 350 -9.11 30.87 3.98
N SER A 351 -8.97 30.42 2.73
CA SER A 351 -7.91 30.89 1.84
C SER A 351 -7.99 32.40 1.54
N PHE A 352 -9.19 32.97 1.49
CA PHE A 352 -9.40 34.41 1.33
C PHE A 352 -9.46 35.19 2.65
N ARG A 353 -9.82 34.54 3.76
CA ARG A 353 -9.94 35.20 5.07
C ARG A 353 -8.64 35.17 5.87
N SER A 354 -7.87 34.10 5.74
CA SER A 354 -6.57 33.97 6.37
C SER A 354 -5.59 34.99 5.79
N GLY A 355 -4.61 35.38 6.59
CA GLY A 355 -3.53 36.21 6.09
C GLY A 355 -2.59 35.46 5.13
N ARG A 356 -2.69 34.13 5.06
CA ARG A 356 -1.65 33.23 4.52
C ARG A 356 -1.33 33.44 3.05
N TYR A 357 -2.33 33.62 2.19
CA TYR A 357 -2.13 33.66 0.73
C TYR A 357 -2.16 35.06 0.15
N PHE A 358 -3.19 35.86 0.49
CA PHE A 358 -3.42 37.16 -0.14
C PHE A 358 -3.25 38.35 0.81
N GLY A 359 -3.20 38.11 2.12
CA GLY A 359 -3.14 39.17 3.13
C GLY A 359 -4.19 40.26 2.89
N LYS A 360 -3.76 41.52 2.87
CA LYS A 360 -4.66 42.68 2.69
C LYS A 360 -5.31 42.76 1.29
N GLN A 361 -4.77 42.04 0.29
CA GLN A 361 -5.31 42.07 -1.08
C GLN A 361 -6.49 41.11 -1.27
N ALA A 362 -6.80 40.27 -0.28
CA ALA A 362 -7.81 39.23 -0.43
C ALA A 362 -9.19 39.72 -0.87
N PRO A 363 -9.75 40.84 -0.34
CA PRO A 363 -11.06 41.33 -0.79
C PRO A 363 -11.07 41.73 -2.27
N GLU A 364 -9.99 42.36 -2.74
CA GLU A 364 -9.88 42.82 -4.12
C GLU A 364 -9.63 41.64 -5.08
N ILE A 365 -8.78 40.69 -4.70
CA ILE A 365 -8.55 39.47 -5.48
C ILE A 365 -9.81 38.62 -5.52
N ARG A 366 -10.57 38.52 -4.43
CA ARG A 366 -11.86 37.82 -4.42
C ARG A 366 -12.85 38.47 -5.39
N ARG A 367 -12.92 39.80 -5.42
CA ARG A 367 -13.83 40.57 -6.29
C ARG A 367 -13.44 40.48 -7.77
N THR A 368 -12.16 40.61 -8.08
CA THR A 368 -11.65 40.69 -9.47
C THR A 368 -11.27 39.34 -10.05
N ARG A 369 -10.94 38.37 -9.19
CA ARG A 369 -10.26 37.11 -9.51
C ARG A 369 -8.89 37.30 -10.16
N MET A 370 -8.29 38.49 -10.09
CA MET A 370 -7.04 38.79 -10.78
C MET A 370 -5.85 38.66 -9.84
N ILE A 371 -4.83 37.89 -10.25
CA ILE A 371 -3.55 37.78 -9.54
C ILE A 371 -2.36 37.90 -10.49
N ASP A 372 -1.36 38.68 -10.13
CA ASP A 372 -0.04 38.65 -10.77
C ASP A 372 0.80 37.45 -10.29
N VAL A 373 1.35 36.69 -11.24
CA VAL A 373 2.26 35.55 -11.03
C VAL A 373 3.52 35.69 -11.88
N MET A 374 4.63 35.05 -11.49
CA MET A 374 5.88 35.13 -12.26
C MET A 374 5.76 34.47 -13.64
N VAL A 375 6.28 35.11 -14.68
CA VAL A 375 6.36 34.54 -16.03
C VAL A 375 7.39 33.40 -16.07
N ASN A 376 8.52 33.55 -15.37
CA ASN A 376 9.61 32.56 -15.34
C ASN A 376 10.12 32.34 -13.90
N PRO A 377 9.37 31.63 -13.03
CA PRO A 377 9.83 31.30 -11.69
C PRO A 377 11.10 30.41 -11.74
N PRO A 378 11.95 30.43 -10.67
CA PRO A 378 13.26 29.79 -10.70
C PRO A 378 13.21 28.27 -10.98
N PHE A 379 12.21 27.57 -10.45
CA PHE A 379 11.98 26.15 -10.73
C PHE A 379 11.77 25.83 -12.23
N LEU A 380 11.31 26.77 -13.06
CA LEU A 380 11.22 26.57 -14.52
C LEU A 380 12.58 26.73 -15.23
N GLN A 381 13.53 27.48 -14.66
CA GLN A 381 14.83 27.75 -15.28
C GLN A 381 15.80 26.56 -15.18
N ALA A 382 15.65 25.72 -14.14
CA ALA A 382 16.37 24.45 -13.99
C ALA A 382 16.18 23.50 -15.20
N ARG A 383 15.14 23.73 -16.02
CA ARG A 383 14.83 23.04 -17.29
C ARG A 383 15.77 23.45 -18.44
N GLN A 384 16.14 24.73 -18.56
CA GLN A 384 16.86 25.25 -19.73
C GLN A 384 18.33 24.80 -19.78
N LEU A 385 18.97 24.55 -18.64
CA LEU A 385 20.36 24.07 -18.58
C LEU A 385 20.50 22.55 -18.79
N ARG A 386 19.42 21.77 -18.66
CA ARG A 386 19.46 20.29 -18.73
C ARG A 386 19.03 19.72 -20.08
N SER A 387 18.32 20.47 -20.92
CA SER A 387 17.93 20.05 -22.28
C SER A 387 19.08 19.98 -23.28
N GLY A 388 20.28 20.47 -22.93
CA GLY A 388 21.47 20.44 -23.79
C GLY A 388 22.24 19.11 -23.80
N TRP A 389 21.95 18.19 -22.87
CA TRP A 389 22.76 16.97 -22.66
C TRP A 389 22.02 15.64 -22.92
N SER A 390 20.75 15.67 -23.35
CA SER A 390 19.96 14.45 -23.65
C SER A 390 19.98 14.05 -25.12
N ARG A 391 20.99 14.47 -25.89
CA ARG A 391 21.15 14.13 -27.31
C ARG A 391 22.40 13.31 -27.59
N MET A 392 22.76 12.38 -26.70
CA MET A 392 23.72 11.32 -26.95
C MET A 392 23.42 10.23 -25.93
N HIS A 393 22.98 9.06 -26.39
CA HIS A 393 22.97 7.72 -25.76
C HIS A 393 21.76 6.95 -26.33
N ASN A 394 21.83 6.69 -27.63
CA ASN A 394 21.01 5.69 -28.30
C ASN A 394 21.98 4.83 -29.12
N ASN A 395 22.59 3.84 -28.47
CA ASN A 395 23.07 2.59 -29.07
C ASN A 395 23.90 1.82 -28.05
N LYS A 396 23.35 0.69 -27.59
CA LYS A 396 24.00 -0.63 -27.53
C LYS A 396 23.07 -1.56 -26.75
N ASP A 397 22.43 -2.47 -27.49
CA ASP A 397 22.27 -3.90 -27.19
C ASP A 397 21.19 -4.47 -28.10
N HIS A 398 21.60 -4.78 -29.34
CA HIS A 398 20.88 -5.70 -30.21
C HIS A 398 21.66 -7.01 -30.21
N HIS A 399 21.25 -7.95 -29.36
CA HIS A 399 21.58 -9.36 -29.54
C HIS A 399 20.29 -10.19 -29.59
N ASP A 400 20.12 -10.83 -30.74
CA ASP A 400 19.29 -11.99 -31.08
C ASP A 400 17.78 -11.93 -30.78
N LEU A 401 17.07 -11.15 -31.62
CA LEU A 401 15.62 -11.25 -31.76
C LEU A 401 15.28 -12.50 -32.60
N ALA A 402 15.15 -13.65 -31.94
CA ALA A 402 14.41 -14.75 -32.54
C ALA A 402 12.98 -14.25 -32.82
N ILE A 403 12.64 -14.12 -34.10
CA ILE A 403 11.30 -13.73 -34.55
C ILE A 403 10.37 -14.88 -34.17
N LEU A 404 9.29 -14.57 -33.45
CA LEU A 404 8.26 -15.55 -33.11
C LEU A 404 7.68 -16.16 -34.38
N ASP A 405 7.40 -17.47 -34.35
CA ASP A 405 6.62 -18.09 -35.42
C ASP A 405 5.18 -17.52 -35.45
N ALA A 406 4.48 -17.74 -36.56
CA ALA A 406 3.15 -17.18 -36.77
C ALA A 406 2.11 -17.64 -35.73
N SER A 407 2.29 -18.83 -35.14
CA SER A 407 1.40 -19.37 -34.11
C SER A 407 1.65 -18.67 -32.78
N ALA A 408 2.91 -18.59 -32.34
CA ALA A 408 3.32 -17.90 -31.11
C ALA A 408 2.98 -16.41 -31.15
N ASP A 409 3.18 -15.74 -32.30
CA ASP A 409 2.80 -14.34 -32.52
C ASP A 409 1.26 -14.13 -32.50
N SER A 410 0.48 -15.12 -32.96
CA SER A 410 -0.97 -15.09 -32.83
C SER A 410 -1.43 -15.25 -31.37
N GLN A 411 -0.86 -16.21 -30.65
CA GLN A 411 -1.17 -16.43 -29.25
C GLN A 411 -0.79 -15.23 -28.38
N LEU A 412 0.39 -14.64 -28.60
CA LEU A 412 0.82 -13.42 -27.91
C LEU A 412 -0.17 -12.28 -28.13
N ARG A 413 -0.58 -12.03 -29.38
CA ARG A 413 -1.57 -10.98 -29.68
C ARG A 413 -2.93 -11.23 -29.05
N ASN A 414 -3.39 -12.47 -29.01
CA ASN A 414 -4.65 -12.83 -28.36
C ASN A 414 -4.57 -12.62 -26.84
N ALA A 415 -3.46 -13.02 -26.22
CA ALA A 415 -3.27 -12.84 -24.80
C ALA A 415 -3.13 -11.36 -24.42
N LEU A 416 -2.42 -10.54 -25.18
CA LEU A 416 -2.30 -9.10 -24.90
C LEU A 416 -3.67 -8.39 -24.82
N ARG A 417 -4.70 -8.90 -25.49
CA ARG A 417 -6.09 -8.37 -25.40
C ARG A 417 -6.80 -8.73 -24.09
N LEU A 418 -6.33 -9.76 -23.39
CA LEU A 418 -6.87 -10.19 -22.09
C LEU A 418 -6.24 -9.42 -20.93
N LEU A 419 -5.13 -8.71 -21.14
CA LEU A 419 -4.56 -7.87 -20.10
C LEU A 419 -5.49 -6.70 -19.79
N PRO A 420 -5.58 -6.29 -18.51
CA PRO A 420 -6.36 -5.14 -18.14
C PRO A 420 -5.74 -3.85 -18.70
N ALA A 421 -6.51 -2.77 -18.67
CA ALA A 421 -6.02 -1.46 -19.07
C ALA A 421 -4.76 -1.08 -18.27
N LYS A 422 -3.82 -0.36 -18.89
CA LYS A 422 -2.51 -0.05 -18.32
C LYS A 422 -2.55 0.45 -16.85
N PRO A 423 -3.48 1.33 -16.42
CA PRO A 423 -3.56 1.74 -15.01
C PRO A 423 -3.89 0.59 -14.05
N GLN A 424 -4.82 -0.29 -14.43
CA GLN A 424 -5.18 -1.47 -13.63
C GLN A 424 -4.05 -2.50 -13.64
N LEU A 425 -3.36 -2.65 -14.77
CA LEU A 425 -2.17 -3.50 -14.86
C LEU A 425 -1.06 -2.99 -13.93
N ASP A 426 -0.83 -1.68 -13.90
CA ASP A 426 0.16 -1.05 -13.00
C ASP A 426 -0.18 -1.29 -11.53
N ALA A 427 -1.45 -1.09 -11.14
CA ALA A 427 -1.92 -1.35 -9.79
C ALA A 427 -1.75 -2.81 -9.38
N LEU A 428 -2.05 -3.76 -10.27
CA LEU A 428 -1.82 -5.19 -10.03
C LEU A 428 -0.33 -5.52 -9.85
N ILE A 429 0.55 -4.92 -10.66
CA ILE A 429 1.99 -5.14 -10.56
C ILE A 429 2.56 -4.54 -9.26
N GLU A 430 2.10 -3.35 -8.87
CA GLU A 430 2.47 -2.73 -7.59
C GLU A 430 1.99 -3.57 -6.39
N ALA A 431 0.72 -3.97 -6.40
CA ALA A 431 0.15 -4.86 -5.38
C ALA A 431 0.92 -6.17 -5.26
N PHE A 432 1.40 -6.73 -6.37
CA PHE A 432 2.21 -7.95 -6.35
C PHE A 432 3.50 -7.73 -5.53
N PHE A 433 4.20 -6.62 -5.74
CA PHE A 433 5.45 -6.36 -5.02
C PHE A 433 5.21 -6.06 -3.54
N SER A 434 4.12 -5.36 -3.22
CA SER A 434 3.73 -5.05 -1.85
C SER A 434 3.28 -6.29 -1.08
N ASN A 435 2.42 -7.10 -1.68
CA ASN A 435 1.64 -8.10 -0.94
C ASN A 435 2.09 -9.55 -1.20
N VAL A 436 2.69 -9.85 -2.35
CA VAL A 436 2.99 -11.23 -2.75
C VAL A 436 4.49 -11.50 -2.77
N ASN A 437 5.29 -10.64 -3.39
CA ASN A 437 6.69 -10.93 -3.69
C ASN A 437 7.55 -11.14 -2.44
N HIS A 438 7.26 -10.47 -1.32
CA HIS A 438 8.08 -10.53 -0.10
C HIS A 438 8.10 -11.92 0.57
N HIS A 439 7.14 -12.81 0.23
CA HIS A 439 7.10 -14.18 0.75
C HIS A 439 8.33 -14.99 0.34
N TYR A 440 8.68 -14.97 -0.94
CA TYR A 440 9.80 -15.77 -1.48
C TYR A 440 10.82 -14.96 -2.26
N ASN A 441 10.53 -13.69 -2.56
CA ASN A 441 11.35 -12.78 -3.35
C ASN A 441 11.82 -13.38 -4.67
N PHE A 442 10.92 -14.05 -5.42
CA PHE A 442 11.28 -14.65 -6.70
C PHE A 442 11.53 -13.62 -7.80
N ILE A 443 11.06 -12.39 -7.64
CA ILE A 443 11.27 -11.31 -8.61
C ILE A 443 12.05 -10.17 -7.95
N HIS A 444 13.08 -9.66 -8.64
CA HIS A 444 13.79 -8.45 -8.20
C HIS A 444 13.09 -7.19 -8.75
N PRO A 445 12.49 -6.33 -7.89
CA PRO A 445 11.60 -5.26 -8.36
C PRO A 445 12.28 -4.26 -9.31
N PRO A 446 13.47 -3.69 -9.01
CA PRO A 446 14.12 -2.74 -9.92
C PRO A 446 14.46 -3.32 -11.29
N ALA A 447 14.80 -4.61 -11.37
CA ALA A 447 15.11 -5.25 -12.65
C ALA A 447 13.83 -5.49 -13.45
N PHE A 448 12.78 -6.00 -12.79
CA PHE A 448 11.50 -6.26 -13.43
C PHE A 448 10.82 -4.97 -13.91
N ILE A 449 10.76 -3.92 -13.09
CA ILE A 449 10.09 -2.65 -13.46
C ILE A 449 10.73 -2.03 -14.70
N ARG A 450 12.06 -2.10 -14.86
CA ARG A 450 12.73 -1.66 -16.09
C ARG A 450 12.28 -2.46 -17.31
N GLN A 451 12.19 -3.79 -17.19
CA GLN A 451 11.73 -4.65 -18.28
C GLN A 451 10.26 -4.40 -18.60
N TYR A 452 9.40 -4.26 -17.58
CA TYR A 452 7.98 -3.99 -17.69
C TYR A 452 7.68 -2.65 -18.37
N VAL A 453 8.34 -1.56 -17.96
CA VAL A 453 8.18 -0.24 -18.60
C VAL A 453 8.59 -0.32 -20.06
N ASN A 454 9.75 -0.90 -20.37
CA ASN A 454 10.22 -1.07 -21.74
C ASN A 454 9.24 -1.89 -22.59
N TRP A 455 8.75 -3.00 -22.05
CA TRP A 455 7.76 -3.87 -22.70
C TRP A 455 6.43 -3.14 -22.96
N SER A 456 5.98 -2.30 -22.02
CA SER A 456 4.73 -1.53 -22.14
C SER A 456 4.80 -0.37 -23.13
N CYS A 457 5.98 0.20 -23.35
CA CYS A 457 6.20 1.32 -24.28
C CYS A 457 6.46 0.89 -25.73
N ARG A 458 6.73 -0.41 -25.97
CA ARG A 458 6.98 -0.92 -27.33
C ARG A 458 5.68 -1.01 -28.12
N LYS A 459 5.70 -0.49 -29.36
CA LYS A 459 4.55 -0.52 -30.28
C LYS A 459 4.19 -1.93 -30.75
N GLN A 460 5.15 -2.86 -30.75
CA GLN A 460 4.96 -4.24 -31.17
C GLN A 460 5.86 -5.15 -30.32
N GLN A 461 5.24 -6.14 -29.69
CA GLN A 461 5.92 -7.25 -29.02
C GLN A 461 6.12 -8.37 -30.05
N ARG A 462 7.37 -8.70 -30.38
CA ARG A 462 7.68 -9.62 -31.52
C ARG A 462 8.79 -10.62 -31.23
N CYS A 463 9.39 -10.59 -30.06
CA CYS A 463 10.46 -11.51 -29.71
C CYS A 463 10.07 -12.47 -28.60
N LEU A 464 10.82 -13.57 -28.51
CA LEU A 464 10.68 -14.59 -27.49
C LEU A 464 10.70 -14.02 -26.06
N GLN A 465 11.53 -13.01 -25.79
CA GLN A 465 11.59 -12.37 -24.46
C GLN A 465 10.29 -11.63 -24.12
N ASP A 466 9.62 -11.01 -25.11
CA ASP A 466 8.32 -10.37 -24.87
C ASP A 466 7.27 -11.43 -24.52
N LEU A 467 7.30 -12.60 -25.19
CA LEU A 467 6.42 -13.74 -24.88
C LEU A 467 6.64 -14.21 -23.43
N GLN A 468 7.89 -14.47 -23.05
CA GLN A 468 8.26 -14.92 -21.70
C GLN A 468 7.84 -13.88 -20.63
N LEU A 469 8.15 -12.60 -20.85
CA LEU A 469 7.78 -11.55 -19.90
C LEU A 469 6.26 -11.41 -19.77
N THR A 470 5.51 -11.56 -20.87
CA THR A 470 4.04 -11.50 -20.87
C THR A 470 3.45 -12.66 -20.05
N THR A 471 4.04 -13.88 -20.12
CA THR A 471 3.61 -14.99 -19.23
C THR A 471 3.76 -14.60 -17.76
N LEU A 472 4.90 -14.03 -17.37
CA LEU A 472 5.17 -13.64 -16.00
C LEU A 472 4.23 -12.54 -15.51
N ILE A 473 3.94 -11.54 -16.34
CA ILE A 473 2.97 -10.47 -16.04
C ILE A 473 1.58 -11.05 -15.74
N PHE A 474 1.11 -12.01 -16.54
CA PHE A 474 -0.15 -12.70 -16.27
C PHE A 474 -0.14 -13.43 -14.93
N MET A 475 0.98 -14.07 -14.55
CA MET A 475 1.06 -14.74 -13.24
C MET A 475 1.00 -13.76 -12.09
N MET A 476 1.71 -12.63 -12.21
CA MET A 476 1.70 -11.62 -11.16
C MET A 476 0.28 -11.09 -10.97
N CYS A 477 -0.44 -10.84 -12.06
CA CYS A 477 -1.86 -10.49 -12.01
C CYS A 477 -2.70 -11.59 -11.38
N ALA A 478 -2.54 -12.85 -11.78
CA ALA A 478 -3.28 -13.99 -11.23
C ALA A 478 -3.05 -14.15 -9.72
N CYS A 479 -1.80 -14.10 -9.25
CA CYS A 479 -1.45 -14.20 -7.83
C CYS A 479 -2.08 -13.07 -7.00
N VAL A 480 -2.06 -11.83 -7.49
CA VAL A 480 -2.73 -10.73 -6.76
C VAL A 480 -4.23 -10.94 -6.76
N THR A 481 -4.81 -11.21 -7.93
CA THR A 481 -6.26 -11.37 -8.11
C THR A 481 -6.84 -12.53 -7.30
N GLN A 482 -6.05 -13.55 -7.01
CA GLN A 482 -6.45 -14.69 -6.18
C GLN A 482 -6.82 -14.29 -4.74
N HIS A 483 -6.17 -13.24 -4.23
CA HIS A 483 -6.34 -12.73 -2.87
C HIS A 483 -7.02 -11.35 -2.85
N LEU A 484 -7.53 -10.89 -4.00
CA LEU A 484 -8.29 -9.65 -4.08
C LEU A 484 -9.66 -9.87 -3.42
N ASP A 485 -9.80 -9.38 -2.20
CA ASP A 485 -11.09 -9.14 -1.57
C ASP A 485 -11.70 -7.82 -2.06
N LEU A 486 -12.89 -7.47 -1.56
CA LEU A 486 -13.60 -6.28 -1.99
C LEU A 486 -12.83 -5.01 -1.61
N ASP A 487 -12.18 -5.00 -0.44
CA ASP A 487 -11.38 -3.89 0.07
C ASP A 487 -10.11 -3.66 -0.76
N SER A 488 -9.42 -4.74 -1.14
CA SER A 488 -8.21 -4.70 -1.96
C SER A 488 -8.50 -4.29 -3.39
N GLN A 489 -9.61 -4.75 -3.99
CA GLN A 489 -10.06 -4.30 -5.31
C GLN A 489 -10.30 -2.79 -5.34
N THR A 490 -10.95 -2.31 -4.28
CA THR A 490 -11.29 -0.90 -4.12
C THR A 490 -10.05 -0.04 -3.87
N THR A 491 -9.15 -0.48 -2.99
CA THR A 491 -7.87 0.17 -2.70
C THR A 491 -6.97 0.28 -3.93
N LEU A 492 -6.99 -0.72 -4.81
CA LEU A 492 -6.16 -0.77 -6.01
C LEU A 492 -6.84 -0.14 -7.24
N GLY A 493 -8.09 0.31 -7.13
CA GLY A 493 -8.85 0.85 -8.27
C GLY A 493 -9.11 -0.18 -9.38
N ILE A 494 -9.18 -1.47 -9.01
CA ILE A 494 -9.38 -2.58 -9.94
C ILE A 494 -10.85 -3.02 -9.87
N HIS A 495 -11.58 -2.79 -10.95
CA HIS A 495 -12.97 -3.23 -11.07
C HIS A 495 -13.05 -4.46 -11.97
N LEU A 496 -13.23 -5.62 -11.35
CA LEU A 496 -13.36 -6.89 -12.06
C LEU A 496 -14.81 -7.11 -12.46
N ALA A 497 -15.06 -7.37 -13.74
CA ALA A 497 -16.40 -7.69 -14.25
C ALA A 497 -16.88 -9.09 -13.84
N GLN A 498 -15.96 -9.93 -13.36
CA GLN A 498 -16.20 -11.30 -12.92
C GLN A 498 -15.62 -11.47 -11.50
N PRO A 499 -16.05 -12.49 -10.75
CA PRO A 499 -15.47 -12.80 -9.45
C PRO A 499 -13.93 -12.85 -9.51
N PRO A 500 -13.21 -12.29 -8.52
CA PRO A 500 -11.74 -12.26 -8.53
C PRO A 500 -11.11 -13.63 -8.76
N LYS A 501 -11.71 -14.68 -8.21
CA LYS A 501 -11.30 -16.08 -8.43
C LYS A 501 -11.32 -16.48 -9.91
N ASP A 502 -12.35 -16.08 -10.65
CA ASP A 502 -12.52 -16.41 -12.07
C ASP A 502 -11.56 -15.62 -12.95
N VAL A 503 -11.38 -14.33 -12.64
CA VAL A 503 -10.40 -13.47 -13.34
C VAL A 503 -8.98 -13.95 -13.07
N SER A 504 -8.67 -14.28 -11.82
CA SER A 504 -7.39 -14.84 -11.41
C SER A 504 -7.08 -16.12 -12.19
N LYS A 505 -8.07 -17.02 -12.31
CA LYS A 505 -7.95 -18.21 -13.15
C LYS A 505 -7.78 -17.87 -14.62
N ALA A 506 -8.51 -16.89 -15.16
CA ALA A 506 -8.40 -16.50 -16.56
C ALA A 506 -7.00 -15.95 -16.90
N TYR A 507 -6.41 -15.17 -16.01
CA TYR A 507 -5.02 -14.70 -16.14
C TYR A 507 -4.02 -15.86 -16.07
N HIS A 508 -4.18 -16.79 -15.14
CA HIS A 508 -3.35 -18.00 -15.07
C HIS A 508 -3.44 -18.82 -16.36
N ASP A 509 -4.65 -19.11 -16.83
CA ASP A 509 -4.87 -19.89 -18.06
C ASP A 509 -4.29 -19.17 -19.30
N ALA A 510 -4.36 -17.84 -19.35
CA ALA A 510 -3.77 -17.05 -20.43
C ALA A 510 -2.23 -17.14 -20.43
N GLY A 511 -1.61 -17.00 -19.25
CA GLY A 511 -0.17 -17.21 -19.08
C GLY A 511 0.28 -18.62 -19.42
N ALA A 512 -0.51 -19.64 -19.03
CA ALA A 512 -0.22 -21.04 -19.34
C ALA A 512 -0.25 -21.33 -20.84
N ARG A 513 -1.28 -20.85 -21.56
CA ARG A 513 -1.35 -20.97 -23.03
C ARG A 513 -0.16 -20.29 -23.71
N LEU A 514 0.22 -19.10 -23.27
CA LEU A 514 1.42 -18.42 -23.79
C LEU A 514 2.71 -19.20 -23.50
N ALA A 515 2.80 -19.84 -22.35
CA ALA A 515 3.96 -20.66 -22.00
C ALA A 515 4.08 -21.90 -22.90
N GLU A 516 2.97 -22.46 -23.39
CA GLU A 516 2.98 -23.56 -24.36
C GLU A 516 3.53 -23.15 -25.74
N ALA A 517 3.43 -21.86 -26.10
CA ALA A 517 4.04 -21.31 -27.31
C ALA A 517 5.54 -21.05 -27.21
N ILE A 518 6.15 -21.20 -26.02
CA ILE A 518 7.59 -21.09 -25.86
C ILE A 518 8.25 -22.36 -26.44
N PRO A 519 9.15 -22.25 -27.44
CA PRO A 519 9.76 -23.42 -28.06
C PRO A 519 10.55 -24.25 -27.04
N ALA A 520 10.46 -25.58 -27.14
CA ALA A 520 11.28 -26.48 -26.34
C ALA A 520 12.78 -26.14 -26.49
N GLY A 521 13.53 -26.15 -25.38
CA GLY A 521 14.92 -25.72 -25.33
C GLY A 521 15.13 -24.21 -25.06
N SER A 522 14.06 -23.41 -25.06
CA SER A 522 14.12 -21.96 -24.78
C SER A 522 14.04 -21.65 -23.29
N TYR A 523 15.09 -21.99 -22.55
CA TYR A 523 15.12 -21.84 -21.09
C TYR A 523 15.49 -20.41 -20.66
N HIS A 524 14.82 -19.91 -19.62
CA HIS A 524 15.05 -18.55 -19.11
C HIS A 524 14.59 -18.39 -17.66
N LEU A 525 15.23 -17.50 -16.89
CA LEU A 525 14.85 -17.25 -15.49
C LEU A 525 13.39 -16.80 -15.36
N ILE A 526 12.89 -16.01 -16.31
CA ILE A 526 11.48 -15.57 -16.37
C ILE A 526 10.52 -16.77 -16.46
N ASN A 527 10.87 -17.79 -17.24
CA ASN A 527 10.06 -19.01 -17.34
C ASN A 527 10.00 -19.74 -16.00
N LEU A 528 11.13 -19.79 -15.28
CA LEU A 528 11.20 -20.38 -13.94
C LEU A 528 10.36 -19.58 -12.95
N GLN A 529 10.45 -18.24 -12.97
CA GLN A 529 9.65 -17.32 -12.15
C GLN A 529 8.15 -17.51 -12.37
N TRP A 530 7.72 -17.62 -13.63
CA TRP A 530 6.33 -17.99 -13.99
C TRP A 530 5.92 -19.30 -13.33
N LYS A 531 6.72 -20.36 -13.50
CA LYS A 531 6.39 -21.70 -12.97
C LYS A 531 6.31 -21.72 -11.43
N VAL A 532 7.25 -21.08 -10.72
CA VAL A 532 7.23 -21.05 -9.25
C VAL A 532 6.05 -20.24 -8.69
N LEU A 533 5.65 -19.16 -9.36
CA LEU A 533 4.46 -18.40 -8.97
C LEU A 533 3.17 -19.14 -9.32
N SER A 534 3.13 -19.88 -10.42
CA SER A 534 2.03 -20.78 -10.77
C SER A 534 1.85 -21.88 -9.71
N ILE A 535 2.94 -22.43 -9.16
CA ILE A 535 2.89 -23.36 -8.02
C ILE A 535 2.31 -22.68 -6.77
N CYS A 536 2.70 -21.44 -6.45
CA CYS A 536 2.08 -20.68 -5.35
C CYS A 536 0.57 -20.56 -5.54
N TRP A 537 0.15 -20.18 -6.75
CA TRP A 537 -1.26 -20.00 -7.08
C TRP A 537 -2.06 -21.29 -6.95
N PHE A 538 -1.56 -22.41 -7.49
CA PHE A 538 -2.20 -23.71 -7.33
C PHE A 538 -2.30 -24.14 -5.87
N LYS A 539 -1.27 -23.88 -5.06
CA LYS A 539 -1.32 -24.14 -3.62
C LYS A 539 -2.38 -23.29 -2.91
N GLY A 540 -2.53 -22.02 -3.28
CA GLY A 540 -3.60 -21.13 -2.78
C GLY A 540 -5.01 -21.60 -3.14
N GLU A 541 -5.18 -22.22 -4.32
CA GLU A 541 -6.43 -22.85 -4.76
C GLU A 541 -6.63 -24.28 -4.22
N ALA A 542 -5.72 -24.78 -3.38
CA ALA A 542 -5.68 -26.18 -2.92
C ALA A 542 -5.59 -27.23 -4.06
N LYS A 543 -5.10 -26.83 -5.23
CA LYS A 543 -4.84 -27.67 -6.41
C LYS A 543 -3.46 -28.33 -6.34
N PHE A 544 -3.28 -29.16 -5.32
CA PHE A 544 -1.98 -29.73 -4.97
C PHE A 544 -1.41 -30.69 -6.04
N THR A 545 -2.29 -31.37 -6.79
CA THR A 545 -1.88 -32.25 -7.90
C THR A 545 -1.25 -31.44 -9.03
N GLU A 546 -1.89 -30.36 -9.45
CA GLU A 546 -1.43 -29.46 -10.50
C GLU A 546 -0.15 -28.72 -10.07
N ALA A 547 -0.08 -28.32 -8.79
CA ALA A 547 1.14 -27.78 -8.20
C ALA A 547 2.31 -28.78 -8.32
N TRP A 548 2.08 -30.06 -8.01
CA TRP A 548 3.09 -31.11 -8.12
C TRP A 548 3.55 -31.35 -9.57
N HIS A 549 2.62 -31.34 -10.54
CA HIS A 549 2.98 -31.44 -11.96
C HIS A 549 3.82 -30.24 -12.42
N THR A 550 3.44 -29.03 -11.99
CA THR A 550 4.18 -27.80 -12.31
C THR A 550 5.56 -27.79 -11.67
N ILE A 551 5.75 -28.39 -10.49
CA ILE A 551 7.08 -28.61 -9.89
C ILE A 551 7.97 -29.42 -10.85
N GLY A 552 7.45 -30.48 -11.47
CA GLY A 552 8.23 -31.25 -12.46
C GLY A 552 8.76 -30.39 -13.60
N LEU A 553 7.91 -29.53 -14.17
CA LEU A 553 8.30 -28.59 -15.23
C LEU A 553 9.29 -27.52 -14.73
N ALA A 554 9.11 -27.02 -13.51
CA ALA A 554 9.99 -26.01 -12.91
C ALA A 554 11.38 -26.58 -12.59
N VAL A 555 11.43 -27.85 -12.15
CA VAL A 555 12.67 -28.57 -11.89
C VAL A 555 13.46 -28.77 -13.18
N GLN A 556 12.81 -29.18 -14.27
CA GLN A 556 13.45 -29.29 -15.59
C GLN A 556 14.06 -27.96 -16.04
N GLU A 557 13.29 -26.87 -15.98
CA GLU A 557 13.77 -25.52 -16.30
C GLU A 557 15.00 -25.14 -15.45
N ALA A 558 14.95 -25.41 -14.14
CA ALA A 558 16.05 -25.08 -13.24
C ALA A 558 17.30 -25.95 -13.46
N TYR A 559 17.13 -27.20 -13.90
CA TYR A 559 18.24 -28.07 -14.30
C TYR A 559 18.97 -27.51 -15.51
N GLU A 560 18.22 -27.10 -16.53
CA GLU A 560 18.74 -26.57 -17.80
C GLU A 560 19.44 -25.22 -17.61
N LEU A 561 18.93 -24.39 -16.70
CA LEU A 561 19.60 -23.16 -16.25
C LEU A 561 20.82 -23.42 -15.34
N GLY A 562 21.13 -24.68 -15.02
CA GLY A 562 22.29 -25.06 -14.22
C GLY A 562 22.18 -24.71 -12.73
N LEU A 563 20.99 -24.36 -12.23
CA LEU A 563 20.78 -23.84 -10.87
C LEU A 563 21.04 -24.87 -9.76
N HIS A 564 21.07 -26.15 -10.11
CA HIS A 564 21.41 -27.29 -9.25
C HIS A 564 22.90 -27.37 -8.92
N LYS A 565 23.78 -26.72 -9.70
CA LYS A 565 25.24 -26.87 -9.57
C LYS A 565 25.80 -26.04 -8.39
N SER A 566 26.60 -26.69 -7.54
CA SER A 566 27.28 -26.08 -6.38
C SER A 566 28.27 -24.95 -6.75
N ARG A 567 28.86 -24.99 -7.96
CA ARG A 567 30.08 -24.24 -8.34
C ARG A 567 29.96 -22.79 -8.84
N HIS A 568 28.83 -22.10 -8.68
CA HIS A 568 28.86 -20.64 -8.84
C HIS A 568 29.53 -20.02 -7.62
N LYS A 569 30.84 -19.70 -7.72
CA LYS A 569 31.56 -18.84 -6.77
C LYS A 569 30.65 -17.67 -6.41
N ALA A 570 30.57 -17.26 -5.13
CA ALA A 570 29.72 -16.18 -4.64
C ALA A 570 29.59 -15.02 -5.64
N THR A 571 28.59 -15.13 -6.53
CA THR A 571 28.35 -14.15 -7.58
C THR A 571 27.45 -13.10 -6.96
N HIS A 572 27.84 -11.84 -7.09
CA HIS A 572 26.96 -10.70 -6.79
C HIS A 572 25.82 -10.58 -7.82
N ASP A 573 25.75 -11.53 -8.77
CA ASP A 573 24.70 -11.64 -9.76
C ASP A 573 23.36 -12.01 -9.10
N ILE A 574 22.42 -11.08 -9.21
CA ILE A 574 21.10 -11.15 -8.61
C ILE A 574 20.20 -12.21 -9.24
N GLU A 575 20.38 -12.51 -10.53
CA GLU A 575 19.58 -13.48 -11.26
C GLU A 575 19.94 -14.90 -10.82
N VAL A 576 21.23 -15.17 -10.63
CA VAL A 576 21.73 -16.44 -10.07
C VAL A 576 21.21 -16.64 -8.63
N GLN A 577 21.19 -15.57 -7.82
CA GLN A 577 20.67 -15.65 -6.45
C GLN A 577 19.16 -15.97 -6.41
N ILE A 578 18.37 -15.35 -7.30
CA ILE A 578 16.95 -15.67 -7.46
C ILE A 578 16.77 -17.13 -7.90
N GLY A 579 17.50 -17.58 -8.91
CA GLY A 579 17.40 -18.94 -9.42
C GLY A 579 17.74 -19.98 -8.34
N ARG A 580 18.81 -19.77 -7.57
CA ARG A 580 19.18 -20.64 -6.44
C ARG A 580 18.12 -20.64 -5.32
N ARG A 581 17.47 -19.51 -5.09
CA ARG A 581 16.35 -19.43 -4.14
C ARG A 581 15.16 -20.25 -4.62
N ALA A 582 14.79 -20.12 -5.90
CA ALA A 582 13.76 -20.93 -6.53
C ALA A 582 14.05 -22.43 -6.42
N TRP A 583 15.29 -22.86 -6.70
CA TRP A 583 15.74 -24.25 -6.55
C TRP A 583 15.49 -24.80 -5.13
N ARG A 584 15.92 -24.07 -4.10
CA ARG A 584 15.75 -24.48 -2.69
C ARG A 584 14.29 -24.59 -2.29
N VAL A 585 13.45 -23.65 -2.74
CA VAL A 585 12.01 -23.67 -2.46
C VAL A 585 11.33 -24.84 -3.19
N LEU A 586 11.67 -25.09 -4.46
CA LEU A 586 11.17 -26.23 -5.23
C LEU A 586 11.50 -27.55 -4.54
N TYR A 587 12.71 -27.72 -4.02
CA TYR A 587 13.12 -28.90 -3.27
C TYR A 587 12.23 -29.14 -2.03
N CYS A 588 11.95 -28.08 -1.27
CA CYS A 588 11.09 -28.15 -0.09
C CYS A 588 9.64 -28.48 -0.47
N TRP A 589 9.08 -27.80 -1.47
CA TRP A 589 7.71 -28.06 -1.93
C TRP A 589 7.55 -29.43 -2.56
N ASN A 590 8.56 -29.92 -3.28
CA ASN A 590 8.54 -31.27 -3.82
C ASN A 590 8.44 -32.30 -2.70
N TRP A 591 9.22 -32.15 -1.62
CA TRP A 591 9.18 -33.07 -0.47
C TRP A 591 7.78 -33.08 0.16
N GLN A 592 7.24 -31.89 0.42
CA GLN A 592 5.93 -31.71 1.03
C GLN A 592 4.81 -32.32 0.18
N LEU A 593 4.72 -31.93 -1.10
CA LEU A 593 3.64 -32.40 -1.97
C LEU A 593 3.77 -33.88 -2.33
N SER A 594 4.99 -34.41 -2.47
CA SER A 594 5.21 -35.84 -2.62
C SER A 594 4.79 -36.64 -1.37
N SER A 595 4.96 -36.07 -0.18
CA SER A 595 4.47 -36.66 1.07
C SER A 595 2.95 -36.65 1.15
N ILE A 596 2.34 -35.47 0.97
CA ILE A 596 0.88 -35.25 1.08
C ILE A 596 0.10 -36.09 0.05
N LEU A 597 0.59 -36.16 -1.18
CA LEU A 597 -0.10 -36.83 -2.28
C LEU A 597 0.33 -38.29 -2.46
N GLY A 598 1.31 -38.77 -1.69
CA GLY A 598 1.90 -40.10 -1.87
C GLY A 598 2.59 -40.29 -3.24
N ARG A 599 3.05 -39.21 -3.89
CA ARG A 599 3.64 -39.21 -5.23
C ARG A 599 5.17 -39.28 -5.18
N PRO A 600 5.87 -39.84 -6.17
CA PRO A 600 7.33 -39.89 -6.19
C PRO A 600 7.98 -38.51 -5.96
N PHE A 601 9.13 -38.49 -5.31
CA PHE A 601 9.96 -37.30 -5.26
C PHE A 601 10.69 -37.15 -6.60
N ILE A 602 10.71 -35.94 -7.17
CA ILE A 602 11.16 -35.70 -8.56
C ILE A 602 12.64 -35.32 -8.58
N MET A 603 13.09 -34.57 -7.58
CA MET A 603 14.45 -34.04 -7.51
C MET A 603 15.42 -35.09 -6.93
N ASN A 604 16.45 -35.47 -7.67
CA ASN A 604 17.40 -36.49 -7.23
C ASN A 604 18.69 -35.93 -6.62
N ASP A 605 19.00 -34.65 -6.87
CA ASP A 605 20.23 -34.02 -6.40
C ASP A 605 20.03 -33.25 -5.09
N ILE A 606 20.70 -33.73 -4.04
CA ILE A 606 20.97 -32.96 -2.82
C ILE A 606 22.32 -32.27 -3.03
N ASP A 607 22.39 -31.19 -3.81
CA ASP A 607 23.68 -30.53 -4.04
C ASP A 607 23.77 -29.10 -3.51
N SER A 608 24.96 -28.78 -2.97
CA SER A 608 25.32 -27.71 -2.02
C SER A 608 24.92 -27.98 -0.57
N GLU A 609 25.91 -28.15 0.33
CA GLU A 609 25.69 -28.00 1.78
C GLU A 609 24.84 -26.76 2.04
N PRO A 610 23.76 -26.86 2.84
CA PRO A 610 23.04 -25.67 3.21
C PRO A 610 24.04 -24.75 3.90
N GLU A 611 24.30 -23.56 3.33
CA GLU A 611 24.97 -22.50 4.07
C GLU A 611 24.30 -22.43 5.44
N LEU A 612 25.05 -22.77 6.49
CA LEU A 612 24.54 -22.68 7.85
C LEU A 612 24.10 -21.22 8.02
N PRO A 613 22.88 -20.96 8.50
CA PRO A 613 22.47 -19.59 8.71
C PRO A 613 23.43 -19.04 9.76
N ASP A 614 23.92 -17.82 9.62
CA ASP A 614 24.66 -17.21 10.72
C ASP A 614 23.65 -16.87 11.83
N LEU A 615 23.38 -17.87 12.67
CA LEU A 615 22.39 -17.81 13.75
C LEU A 615 22.94 -17.03 14.97
N LYS A 616 24.18 -16.51 14.91
CA LYS A 616 24.84 -15.82 16.01
C LYS A 616 24.87 -14.30 15.76
N GLY A 617 23.97 -13.58 16.43
CA GLY A 617 24.12 -12.13 16.66
C GLY A 617 23.80 -11.18 15.50
N SER A 618 23.27 -11.67 14.38
CA SER A 618 22.83 -10.83 13.24
C SER A 618 21.30 -10.81 13.08
N ALA A 619 20.78 -9.71 12.53
CA ALA A 619 19.35 -9.58 12.21
C ALA A 619 18.91 -10.67 11.21
N PRO A 620 17.73 -11.28 11.38
CA PRO A 620 17.20 -12.23 10.41
C PRO A 620 17.09 -11.55 9.04
N THR A 621 17.42 -12.30 7.99
CA THR A 621 17.22 -11.82 6.62
C THR A 621 15.83 -12.24 6.13
N PRO A 622 15.21 -11.52 5.16
CA PRO A 622 13.94 -11.92 4.56
C PRO A 622 13.92 -13.31 3.86
N THR A 623 15.06 -14.00 3.82
CA THR A 623 15.18 -15.36 3.24
C THR A 623 15.51 -16.41 4.29
N LEU A 624 15.62 -16.03 5.57
CA LEU A 624 16.02 -16.93 6.65
C LEU A 624 15.06 -18.11 6.80
N HIS A 625 13.74 -17.89 6.69
CA HIS A 625 12.74 -18.96 6.75
C HIS A 625 12.94 -20.01 5.64
N ILE A 626 13.34 -19.59 4.43
CA ILE A 626 13.66 -20.50 3.31
C ILE A 626 14.89 -21.34 3.65
N LYS A 627 15.93 -20.72 4.24
CA LYS A 627 17.16 -21.43 4.65
C LYS A 627 16.86 -22.47 5.74
N LEU A 628 16.08 -22.10 6.75
CA LEU A 628 15.67 -22.99 7.84
C LEU A 628 14.85 -24.18 7.34
N GLN A 629 13.91 -23.94 6.43
CA GLN A 629 13.11 -25.00 5.80
C GLN A 629 13.99 -25.93 4.95
N TYR A 630 14.84 -25.36 4.10
CA TYR A 630 15.73 -26.14 3.24
C TYR A 630 16.68 -27.01 4.06
N GLN A 631 17.20 -26.52 5.20
CA GLN A 631 18.03 -27.31 6.12
C GLN A 631 17.29 -28.50 6.71
N LEU A 632 16.05 -28.30 7.16
CA LEU A 632 15.23 -29.40 7.68
C LEU A 632 15.01 -30.45 6.60
N ILE A 633 14.47 -30.05 5.45
CA ILE A 633 14.12 -30.97 4.36
C ILE A 633 15.36 -31.66 3.81
N SER A 634 16.49 -30.96 3.69
CA SER A 634 17.77 -31.57 3.30
C SER A 634 18.24 -32.62 4.31
N SER A 635 18.06 -32.37 5.62
CA SER A 635 18.44 -33.33 6.66
C SER A 635 17.56 -34.58 6.64
N LEU A 636 16.25 -34.39 6.42
CA LEU A 636 15.30 -35.49 6.23
C LEU A 636 15.62 -36.30 4.97
N ALA A 637 15.91 -35.62 3.85
CA ALA A 637 16.29 -36.27 2.60
C ALA A 637 17.64 -36.98 2.68
N LYS A 638 18.64 -36.46 3.41
CA LYS A 638 19.89 -37.20 3.65
C LYS A 638 19.66 -38.54 4.35
N ARG A 639 18.68 -38.59 5.26
CA ARG A 639 18.38 -39.80 6.04
C ARG A 639 17.50 -40.81 5.30
N TRP A 640 16.49 -40.33 4.56
CA TRP A 640 15.48 -41.19 3.94
C TRP A 640 15.43 -41.13 2.42
N GLN A 641 16.22 -40.26 1.77
CA GLN A 641 16.25 -39.95 0.33
C GLN A 641 14.94 -39.36 -0.21
N THR A 642 13.82 -40.00 0.07
CA THR A 642 12.48 -39.66 -0.40
C THR A 642 11.46 -39.89 0.72
N PRO A 643 10.38 -39.10 0.82
CA PRO A 643 9.43 -39.23 1.92
C PRO A 643 8.72 -40.59 1.98
N GLN A 644 8.58 -41.30 0.85
CA GLN A 644 7.95 -42.64 0.80
C GLN A 644 8.76 -43.71 1.55
N ASN A 645 10.04 -43.46 1.81
CA ASN A 645 10.87 -44.38 2.61
C ASN A 645 10.53 -44.31 4.11
N ILE A 646 9.71 -43.34 4.55
CA ILE A 646 9.15 -43.21 5.90
C ILE A 646 7.86 -44.03 5.98
N ASN A 647 8.02 -45.35 5.93
CA ASN A 647 6.93 -46.32 5.73
C ASN A 647 6.68 -47.25 6.93
N SER A 648 7.24 -46.93 8.10
CA SER A 648 7.01 -47.70 9.32
C SER A 648 6.74 -46.78 10.52
N PRO A 649 5.98 -47.24 11.54
CA PRO A 649 5.75 -46.47 12.74
C PRO A 649 7.03 -46.03 13.48
N SER A 650 8.11 -46.83 13.41
CA SER A 650 9.41 -46.46 13.97
C SER A 650 10.05 -45.29 13.22
N LYS A 651 10.04 -45.32 11.89
CA LYS A 651 10.56 -44.24 11.04
C LYS A 651 9.73 -42.96 11.18
N VAL A 652 8.42 -43.07 11.34
CA VAL A 652 7.52 -41.93 11.63
C VAL A 652 7.89 -41.25 12.94
N ARG A 653 8.15 -42.03 14.01
CA ARG A 653 8.61 -41.47 15.29
C ARG A 653 9.97 -40.77 15.17
N ASP A 654 10.90 -41.39 14.44
CA ASP A 654 12.23 -40.81 14.20
C ASP A 654 12.19 -39.54 13.36
N TYR A 655 11.31 -39.51 12.36
CA TYR A 655 11.04 -38.32 11.56
C TYR A 655 10.50 -37.19 12.43
N LYS A 656 9.49 -37.49 13.25
CA LYS A 656 8.89 -36.51 14.16
C LYS A 656 9.93 -35.93 15.12
N LYS A 657 10.78 -36.77 15.72
CA LYS A 657 11.90 -36.33 16.58
C LYS A 657 12.87 -35.40 15.85
N MET A 658 13.24 -35.70 14.60
CA MET A 658 14.12 -34.83 13.81
C MET A 658 13.47 -33.47 13.53
N VAL A 659 12.18 -33.44 13.19
CA VAL A 659 11.44 -32.19 12.98
C VAL A 659 11.36 -31.39 14.27
N GLU A 660 10.95 -32.01 15.39
CA GLU A 660 10.86 -31.35 16.70
C GLU A 660 12.21 -30.80 17.16
N HIS A 661 13.30 -31.57 16.98
CA HIS A 661 14.64 -31.12 17.32
C HIS A 661 15.06 -29.92 16.47
N HIS A 662 14.85 -29.96 15.16
CA HIS A 662 15.19 -28.85 14.27
C HIS A 662 14.38 -27.60 14.59
N VAL A 663 13.09 -27.75 14.85
CA VAL A 663 12.19 -26.65 15.22
C VAL A 663 12.57 -26.03 16.56
N SER A 664 13.03 -26.84 17.53
CA SER A 664 13.55 -26.32 18.80
C SER A 664 14.83 -25.49 18.65
N SER A 665 15.52 -25.60 17.51
CA SER A 665 16.73 -24.82 17.18
C SER A 665 16.45 -23.52 16.44
N PHE A 666 15.18 -23.18 16.18
CA PHE A 666 14.84 -21.93 15.50
C PHE A 666 15.24 -20.69 16.32
N PRO A 667 15.64 -19.60 15.66
CA PRO A 667 15.83 -18.31 16.31
C PRO A 667 14.60 -17.90 17.12
N ALA A 668 14.79 -17.10 18.16
CA ALA A 668 13.71 -16.63 19.03
C ALA A 668 12.55 -15.98 18.24
N VAL A 669 12.85 -15.23 17.17
CA VAL A 669 11.84 -14.62 16.29
C VAL A 669 10.95 -15.63 15.55
N PHE A 670 11.38 -16.89 15.43
CA PHE A 670 10.64 -17.99 14.79
C PHE A 670 10.29 -19.14 15.75
N ALA A 671 10.43 -18.94 17.07
CA ALA A 671 10.06 -19.95 18.04
C ALA A 671 8.56 -20.30 17.94
N LEU A 672 8.21 -21.58 18.15
CA LEU A 672 6.81 -22.01 18.15
C LEU A 672 6.05 -21.53 19.40
N SER A 673 6.78 -21.37 20.50
CA SER A 673 6.25 -20.97 21.80
C SER A 673 6.95 -19.69 22.22
N ASP A 674 6.17 -18.66 22.56
CA ASP A 674 6.65 -17.34 22.98
C ASP A 674 7.71 -16.74 22.03
N PRO A 675 7.37 -16.54 20.73
CA PRO A 675 8.31 -15.98 19.78
C PRO A 675 8.68 -14.54 20.16
N ASP A 676 9.93 -14.17 19.92
CA ASP A 676 10.38 -12.79 20.07
C ASP A 676 9.70 -11.91 19.01
N THR A 677 8.74 -11.10 19.46
CA THR A 677 7.99 -10.13 18.64
C THR A 677 8.56 -8.71 18.76
N SER A 678 9.64 -8.50 19.52
CA SER A 678 10.19 -7.16 19.83
C SER A 678 10.65 -6.39 18.58
N LYS A 679 10.89 -7.09 17.47
CA LYS A 679 11.33 -6.56 16.19
C LYS A 679 10.29 -6.69 15.07
N ASP A 680 9.07 -7.13 15.35
CA ASP A 680 8.02 -7.34 14.34
C ASP A 680 7.64 -6.05 13.61
N ALA A 681 7.67 -4.92 14.33
CA ALA A 681 7.45 -3.61 13.73
C ALA A 681 8.61 -3.15 12.82
N GLU A 682 9.84 -3.58 13.10
CA GLU A 682 11.03 -3.27 12.30
C GLU A 682 11.15 -4.19 11.07
N TRP A 683 10.69 -5.44 11.21
CA TRP A 683 10.70 -6.46 10.16
C TRP A 683 9.30 -7.06 9.95
N PRO A 684 8.34 -6.34 9.35
CA PRO A 684 6.95 -6.80 9.20
C PRO A 684 6.82 -8.16 8.50
N TRP A 685 7.76 -8.48 7.60
CA TRP A 685 7.83 -9.76 6.91
C TRP A 685 8.13 -10.95 7.84
N VAL A 686 8.75 -10.73 9.01
CA VAL A 686 9.02 -11.78 10.01
C VAL A 686 7.72 -12.37 10.54
N VAL A 687 6.67 -11.56 10.68
CA VAL A 687 5.35 -12.00 11.16
C VAL A 687 4.81 -13.08 10.23
N THR A 688 4.73 -12.79 8.93
CA THR A 688 4.26 -13.75 7.91
C THR A 688 5.18 -14.97 7.79
N HIS A 689 6.50 -14.76 7.86
CA HIS A 689 7.48 -15.85 7.80
C HIS A 689 7.42 -16.76 9.05
N ARG A 690 7.11 -16.22 10.23
CA ARG A 690 6.90 -16.97 11.47
C ARG A 690 5.72 -17.92 11.32
N TYR A 691 4.57 -17.42 10.86
CA TYR A 691 3.40 -18.26 10.60
C TYR A 691 3.67 -19.33 9.54
N TYR A 692 4.44 -19.00 8.49
CA TYR A 692 4.86 -19.96 7.47
C TYR A 692 5.71 -21.10 8.06
N VAL A 693 6.71 -20.77 8.87
CA VAL A 693 7.61 -21.75 9.52
C VAL A 693 6.84 -22.63 10.52
N GLN A 694 5.92 -22.03 11.28
CA GLN A 694 5.05 -22.76 12.21
C GLN A 694 4.10 -23.73 11.46
N THR A 695 3.47 -23.27 10.38
CA THR A 695 2.61 -24.10 9.53
C THR A 695 3.39 -25.26 8.91
N MET A 696 4.61 -24.98 8.45
CA MET A 696 5.51 -26.01 7.91
C MET A 696 5.83 -27.07 8.96
N ALA A 697 6.25 -26.67 10.17
CA ALA A 697 6.52 -27.58 11.28
C ALA A 697 5.31 -28.48 11.59
N PHE A 698 4.11 -27.91 11.56
CA PHE A 698 2.86 -28.64 11.77
C PHE A 698 2.52 -29.63 10.64
N VAL A 699 2.66 -29.22 9.38
CA VAL A 699 2.41 -30.10 8.22
C VAL A 699 3.35 -31.30 8.24
N CYS A 700 4.66 -31.07 8.44
CA CYS A 700 5.60 -32.17 8.54
C CYS A 700 5.31 -33.10 9.73
N THR A 701 4.87 -32.59 10.87
CA THR A 701 4.56 -33.44 12.04
C THR A 701 3.24 -34.21 11.91
N ARG A 702 2.24 -33.73 11.15
CA ARG A 702 0.95 -34.42 10.95
C ARG A 702 0.91 -35.38 9.76
N ASP A 703 1.59 -35.10 8.66
CA ASP A 703 1.57 -35.95 7.46
C ASP A 703 2.11 -37.36 7.72
N THR A 704 2.98 -37.51 8.72
CA THR A 704 3.52 -38.81 9.12
C THR A 704 2.56 -39.68 9.94
N ALA A 705 1.48 -39.11 10.48
CA ALA A 705 0.45 -39.88 11.17
C ALA A 705 -0.48 -40.60 10.17
N ALA A 706 -0.75 -39.97 9.02
CA ALA A 706 -1.66 -40.50 8.00
C ALA A 706 -1.11 -41.72 7.25
N THR A 707 0.22 -41.83 7.11
CA THR A 707 0.88 -42.97 6.44
C THR A 707 0.98 -44.22 7.31
N SER A 708 0.60 -44.15 8.59
CA SER A 708 0.83 -45.23 9.59
C SER A 708 -0.28 -46.27 9.75
N GLY A 709 -1.33 -46.24 8.92
CA GLY A 709 -2.26 -47.36 8.76
C GLY A 709 -3.65 -47.13 9.33
N SER A 710 -4.54 -46.61 8.48
CA SER A 710 -5.87 -47.19 8.22
C SER A 710 -6.48 -46.45 7.04
N GLY A 711 -6.81 -47.19 5.98
CA GLY A 711 -7.57 -46.70 4.84
C GLY A 711 -6.74 -46.26 3.63
N ARG A 712 -6.62 -47.16 2.66
CA ARG A 712 -6.60 -46.85 1.21
C ARG A 712 -7.92 -46.18 0.74
N VAL A 713 -8.55 -45.39 1.62
CA VAL A 713 -9.80 -44.67 1.40
C VAL A 713 -9.60 -43.25 1.94
N PHE A 714 -8.58 -42.57 1.44
CA PHE A 714 -8.61 -41.11 1.38
C PHE A 714 -9.14 -40.80 -0.02
N SER A 715 -10.47 -40.90 -0.19
CA SER A 715 -11.13 -40.33 -1.36
C SER A 715 -10.93 -38.81 -1.35
N GLU A 716 -10.97 -38.21 -2.53
CA GLU A 716 -10.77 -36.79 -2.83
C GLU A 716 -11.52 -35.82 -1.87
N ASP A 717 -12.56 -36.30 -1.17
CA ASP A 717 -13.36 -35.56 -0.21
C ASP A 717 -12.62 -35.13 1.08
N VAL A 718 -11.64 -35.88 1.59
CA VAL A 718 -10.95 -35.50 2.84
C VAL A 718 -9.81 -34.53 2.59
N ALA A 719 -9.17 -34.59 1.41
CA ALA A 719 -8.26 -33.55 0.96
C ALA A 719 -9.00 -32.21 0.81
N ASN A 720 -10.25 -32.23 0.33
CA ASN A 720 -11.14 -31.06 0.26
C ASN A 720 -11.67 -30.56 1.61
N ARG A 721 -11.69 -31.39 2.66
CA ARG A 721 -12.12 -30.96 4.01
C ARG A 721 -10.98 -30.43 4.87
N ASN A 722 -9.77 -31.00 4.73
CA ASN A 722 -8.57 -30.41 5.31
C ASN A 722 -8.11 -29.14 4.55
N SER A 723 -8.49 -28.99 3.27
CA SER A 723 -8.21 -27.78 2.49
C SER A 723 -9.00 -26.55 2.92
N MET A 724 -10.20 -26.69 3.53
CA MET A 724 -10.92 -25.52 4.08
C MET A 724 -10.17 -24.88 5.26
N GLY A 725 -9.49 -25.68 6.08
CA GLY A 725 -8.68 -25.17 7.18
C GLY A 725 -7.32 -24.59 6.73
N ILE A 726 -6.81 -25.00 5.56
CA ILE A 726 -5.59 -24.46 4.97
C ILE A 726 -5.88 -23.24 4.09
N SER A 727 -7.03 -23.22 3.38
CA SER A 727 -7.45 -22.06 2.58
C SER A 727 -7.80 -20.85 3.44
N SER A 728 -8.19 -21.05 4.71
CA SER A 728 -8.36 -19.99 5.71
C SER A 728 -7.05 -19.56 6.38
N LEU A 729 -5.94 -20.27 6.14
CA LEU A 729 -4.60 -19.91 6.62
C LEU A 729 -3.78 -19.16 5.54
N THR A 730 -4.22 -19.22 4.28
CA THR A 730 -3.60 -18.55 3.12
C THR A 730 -4.44 -17.45 2.46
N ARG A 731 -5.73 -17.33 2.82
CA ARG A 731 -6.49 -16.07 2.70
C ARG A 731 -6.24 -15.28 3.97
#